data_AF-A0A202C6B6-F1
#
_entry.id   AF-A0A202C6B6-F1
#
_cell.length_a   1.000
_cell.length_b   1.000
_cell.length_c   1.000
_cell.angle_alpha   90.00
_cell.angle_beta   90.00
_cell.angle_gamma   90.00
#
_symmetry.space_group_name_H-M   'P 1'
#
loop_
_entity.id
_entity.type
_entity.pdbx_description
1 polymer ?
#
loop_
_entity_poly.entity_id
_entity_poly.type
_entity_poly.pdbx_seq_one_letter_code
_entity_poly.pdbx_strand_id
1 'polypeptide(L)'
;MIAEKQRLQDTNWKNWGPYVSNRQWGNVREDYSPNGDAWNFANHNNAESYAYRWGEEGIAGISDAKQLFCFALSFWNKKDKMVKERFFGLSNPQGNHGEDIKELFYYLDNTPTHSYMKMVYKYPINEFPYNDLLSENAKRSKKETEYEIFDTGIFDKDEYFDIFIEYAKADHNDILVRVTVCNRSNKDAPIIVAPMVWFRNNWKWGYNTYKGQINASHEGCITINHDSVPIKKFYSRNIAAESVFCDNETNSPKLYGTPYPGNTYYKDGINDYITYGSNTVNPEKRGTKASFLIDEVIEDGQSKTFDFRLSPHELDNPFYEFDEIFSSRVAEADEFYAEIQNDVSDDDEKNVQRQAFAGLLWNKQFYHYNVGKWLKGDPNFEAPRNFNHYVRNTEWNHMHNKDIISMPDKWEYPWYATWDLAFHCVPFAIIDAEFAKGQLLLLTKEWYMHPNGQLPAYEWNLSDVNPPVHAWSCFRVFKIDEKQNGKPDLLFLEKVFQKLLLNFTWWVNRKDKNGKNIFGGGFLGLDNIGAFDRNMVLKDGQHLEQADGTSWMAMYALNMMRIAMELAQYYQVYEDMAIKFFEHYLYIAEAMENLGEGTKGLWNEEDGFFYDVLQLGNGDSVSLKLRSIVGLIPMFAVEIIDHHLLDKMPNFTTRMDWILKNKPELTKLVSHWEEEGHGRKHLMSILRKNRLTKVLTRMLDEKEFLSQYGIRAMSKVYEEKPFKFSVHGTENVVYYTPAESDSRMFGGNSNWRGPIWFPINFLIVESLQRFHFYYGNSMKVELPTGSGEKKNLDEVAHDISNRLCSIFLKDENGERAFNGGNAKFNYDENFKDYITFFEYFHGDNGRGVGASHQTGWTATVAKLLKPRLLM
;
A
#
# COMPACT_ATOMS: atom_id res chain seq x y z
N MET A 1 17.13 25.16 -10.10
CA MET A 1 16.43 23.87 -9.93
C MET A 1 17.17 23.15 -8.82
N ILE A 2 16.51 22.81 -7.72
CA ILE A 2 17.13 22.16 -6.55
C ILE A 2 17.81 20.83 -6.94
N ALA A 3 18.81 20.40 -6.19
CA ALA A 3 19.68 19.27 -6.56
C ALA A 3 18.90 17.98 -6.85
N GLU A 4 17.92 17.65 -6.00
CA GLU A 4 17.11 16.44 -6.16
C GLU A 4 16.26 16.44 -7.44
N LYS A 5 15.72 17.60 -7.85
CA LYS A 5 14.98 17.73 -9.11
C LYS A 5 15.86 17.57 -10.34
N GLN A 6 17.15 17.93 -10.25
CA GLN A 6 18.12 17.66 -11.31
C GLN A 6 18.40 16.16 -11.41
N ARG A 7 18.61 15.47 -10.28
CA ARG A 7 18.81 14.00 -10.25
C ARG A 7 17.62 13.24 -10.78
N LEU A 8 16.40 13.71 -10.51
CA LEU A 8 15.18 13.10 -11.04
C LEU A 8 15.15 13.01 -12.57
N GLN A 9 15.90 13.86 -13.29
CA GLN A 9 16.00 13.79 -14.75
C GLN A 9 16.92 12.66 -15.24
N ASP A 10 17.74 12.07 -14.36
CA ASP A 10 18.59 10.92 -14.67
C ASP A 10 18.09 9.67 -13.95
N THR A 11 17.45 8.79 -14.73
CA THR A 11 16.89 7.52 -14.24
C THR A 11 17.92 6.60 -13.58
N ASN A 12 19.22 6.79 -13.82
CA ASN A 12 20.26 5.97 -13.22
C ASN A 12 20.37 6.15 -11.70
N TRP A 13 19.95 7.29 -11.15
CA TRP A 13 19.92 7.45 -9.69
C TRP A 13 18.98 6.45 -9.03
N LYS A 14 17.91 6.02 -9.71
CA LYS A 14 16.94 5.04 -9.19
C LYS A 14 17.41 3.58 -9.36
N ASN A 15 18.62 3.34 -9.89
CA ASN A 15 19.16 1.97 -10.03
C ASN A 15 19.37 1.27 -8.68
N TRP A 16 19.63 2.03 -7.61
CA TRP A 16 19.73 1.53 -6.25
C TRP A 16 18.67 2.17 -5.37
N GLY A 17 18.07 1.40 -4.47
CA GLY A 17 17.04 1.90 -3.56
C GLY A 17 16.64 0.85 -2.53
N PRO A 18 15.64 1.14 -1.68
CA PRO A 18 15.20 0.29 -0.59
C PRO A 18 14.34 -0.89 -1.06
N TYR A 19 14.77 -1.54 -2.15
CA TYR A 19 14.00 -2.51 -2.93
C TYR A 19 13.99 -3.92 -2.33
N VAL A 20 14.74 -4.16 -1.25
CA VAL A 20 14.69 -5.40 -0.48
C VAL A 20 13.42 -5.40 0.37
N SER A 21 12.75 -6.55 0.42
CA SER A 21 11.52 -6.71 1.20
C SER A 21 11.83 -6.75 2.70
N ASN A 22 10.85 -6.38 3.53
CA ASN A 22 10.95 -6.60 4.97
C ASN A 22 10.55 -8.04 5.35
N ARG A 23 9.79 -8.72 4.48
CA ARG A 23 9.38 -10.12 4.64
C ARG A 23 9.26 -10.86 3.29
N GLN A 24 10.08 -11.88 3.09
CA GLN A 24 10.02 -12.76 1.93
C GLN A 24 9.42 -14.14 2.25
N TRP A 25 9.52 -14.61 3.50
CA TRP A 25 8.81 -15.82 3.97
C TRP A 25 7.29 -15.63 3.96
N GLY A 26 6.54 -16.73 3.88
CA GLY A 26 5.08 -16.75 3.93
C GLY A 26 4.36 -16.31 2.64
N ASN A 27 5.10 -16.00 1.57
CA ASN A 27 4.54 -15.49 0.32
C ASN A 27 4.20 -16.62 -0.68
N VAL A 28 3.14 -16.44 -1.47
CA VAL A 28 2.67 -17.38 -2.52
C VAL A 28 3.74 -17.63 -3.56
N ARG A 29 4.50 -16.61 -3.95
CA ARG A 29 5.59 -16.78 -4.92
C ARG A 29 6.67 -17.74 -4.43
N GLU A 30 6.90 -17.86 -3.12
CA GLU A 30 7.84 -18.82 -2.52
C GLU A 30 7.19 -20.16 -2.14
N ASP A 31 5.88 -20.35 -2.41
CA ASP A 31 5.14 -21.56 -2.05
C ASP A 31 5.30 -22.68 -3.10
N TYR A 32 5.99 -23.74 -2.70
CA TYR A 32 6.11 -24.99 -3.47
C TYR A 32 5.49 -26.19 -2.74
N SER A 33 4.63 -25.93 -1.75
CA SER A 33 3.88 -26.97 -1.06
C SER A 33 2.85 -27.64 -2.00
N PRO A 34 2.49 -28.91 -1.76
CA PRO A 34 1.51 -29.62 -2.59
C PRO A 34 0.06 -29.18 -2.34
N ASN A 35 -0.21 -28.48 -1.24
CA ASN A 35 -1.54 -28.05 -0.78
C ASN A 35 -1.75 -26.53 -0.82
N GLY A 36 -0.75 -25.75 -1.23
CA GLY A 36 -0.85 -24.29 -1.27
C GLY A 36 -0.72 -23.60 0.10
N ASP A 37 0.04 -24.17 1.03
CA ASP A 37 0.30 -23.61 2.35
C ASP A 37 1.61 -22.80 2.36
N ALA A 38 1.52 -21.56 1.89
CA ALA A 38 2.66 -20.63 1.81
C ALA A 38 3.27 -20.33 3.19
N TRP A 39 2.44 -20.21 4.23
CA TRP A 39 2.86 -19.84 5.59
C TRP A 39 3.74 -20.89 6.24
N ASN A 40 3.41 -22.17 6.09
CA ASN A 40 4.17 -23.25 6.71
C ASN A 40 5.34 -23.72 5.84
N PHE A 41 5.30 -23.51 4.51
CA PHE A 41 6.36 -23.95 3.60
C PHE A 41 7.67 -23.18 3.83
N ALA A 42 7.68 -21.88 3.59
CA ALA A 42 8.80 -20.99 3.90
C ALA A 42 8.35 -20.09 5.06
N ASN A 43 8.64 -20.49 6.29
CA ASN A 43 8.20 -19.82 7.51
C ASN A 43 9.36 -19.07 8.19
N HIS A 44 9.06 -18.21 9.17
CA HIS A 44 10.10 -17.44 9.86
C HIS A 44 11.23 -18.32 10.44
N ASN A 45 10.91 -19.50 10.98
CA ASN A 45 11.91 -20.37 11.64
C ASN A 45 12.88 -21.03 10.65
N ASN A 46 12.47 -21.25 9.40
CA ASN A 46 13.34 -21.84 8.37
C ASN A 46 13.93 -20.80 7.41
N ALA A 47 13.45 -19.56 7.45
CA ALA A 47 13.85 -18.45 6.56
C ALA A 47 15.36 -18.14 6.60
N GLU A 48 16.04 -18.36 7.73
CA GLU A 48 17.49 -18.19 7.86
C GLU A 48 18.30 -19.17 7.03
N SER A 49 17.79 -20.39 6.93
CA SER A 49 18.43 -21.49 6.24
C SER A 49 17.93 -21.64 4.79
N TYR A 50 17.02 -20.79 4.33
CA TYR A 50 16.35 -20.90 3.03
C TYR A 50 16.80 -19.81 2.05
N ALA A 51 17.33 -20.20 0.89
CA ALA A 51 17.62 -19.27 -0.21
C ALA A 51 16.37 -19.08 -1.08
N TYR A 52 15.91 -17.84 -1.17
CA TYR A 52 14.69 -17.47 -1.87
C TYR A 52 14.87 -17.51 -3.39
N ARG A 53 13.78 -17.81 -4.11
CA ARG A 53 13.79 -17.88 -5.57
C ARG A 53 13.51 -16.53 -6.22
N TRP A 54 12.53 -15.83 -5.67
CA TRP A 54 11.84 -14.74 -6.34
C TRP A 54 12.24 -13.36 -5.82
N GLY A 55 12.63 -13.26 -4.56
CA GLY A 55 13.13 -12.04 -3.94
C GLY A 55 14.18 -12.30 -2.87
N GLU A 56 14.39 -11.33 -1.98
CA GLU A 56 15.22 -11.39 -0.78
C GLU A 56 14.59 -10.48 0.28
N GLU A 57 14.96 -10.70 1.55
CA GLU A 57 14.54 -9.88 2.69
C GLU A 57 15.75 -9.40 3.50
N GLY A 58 15.57 -8.31 4.24
CA GLY A 58 16.59 -7.80 5.15
C GLY A 58 16.19 -6.48 5.81
N ILE A 59 16.71 -6.23 7.02
CA ILE A 59 16.45 -4.99 7.76
C ILE A 59 17.12 -3.81 7.06
N ALA A 60 16.32 -2.79 6.77
CA ALA A 60 16.73 -1.57 6.06
C ALA A 60 17.46 -1.85 4.72
N GLY A 61 17.10 -2.95 4.04
CA GLY A 61 17.87 -3.44 2.91
C GLY A 61 17.73 -2.60 1.63
N ILE A 62 18.84 -2.49 0.90
CA ILE A 62 18.90 -1.88 -0.44
C ILE A 62 19.36 -2.92 -1.47
N SER A 63 18.94 -2.75 -2.72
CA SER A 63 19.44 -3.55 -3.83
C SER A 63 19.52 -2.76 -5.12
N ASP A 64 20.21 -3.30 -6.11
CA ASP A 64 20.04 -2.83 -7.48
C ASP A 64 18.61 -3.12 -7.98
N ALA A 65 18.19 -2.45 -9.06
CA ALA A 65 16.83 -2.53 -9.60
C ALA A 65 16.43 -3.93 -10.13
N LYS A 66 17.40 -4.85 -10.31
CA LYS A 66 17.16 -6.25 -10.71
C LYS A 66 17.33 -7.23 -9.54
N GLN A 67 17.64 -6.70 -8.34
CA GLN A 67 17.97 -7.41 -7.12
C GLN A 67 18.94 -8.57 -7.40
N LEU A 68 20.04 -8.27 -8.09
CA LEU A 68 21.17 -9.17 -8.28
C LEU A 68 22.09 -9.12 -7.06
N PHE A 69 22.31 -7.93 -6.51
CA PHE A 69 23.14 -7.68 -5.35
C PHE A 69 22.37 -6.88 -4.30
N CYS A 70 22.46 -7.35 -3.05
CA CYS A 70 21.75 -6.78 -1.92
C CYS A 70 22.73 -6.36 -0.84
N PHE A 71 22.35 -5.33 -0.09
CA PHE A 71 22.96 -4.91 1.16
C PHE A 71 21.87 -4.76 2.21
N ALA A 72 22.11 -5.21 3.43
CA ALA A 72 21.23 -4.97 4.58
C ALA A 72 22.02 -5.01 5.88
N LEU A 73 21.40 -4.60 6.97
CA LEU A 73 22.02 -4.62 8.29
C LEU A 73 21.51 -5.78 9.12
N SER A 74 22.35 -6.23 10.04
CA SER A 74 22.02 -7.27 11.00
C SER A 74 22.63 -6.96 12.35
N PHE A 75 21.93 -7.34 13.42
CA PHE A 75 22.29 -6.98 14.78
C PHE A 75 22.15 -8.16 15.73
N TRP A 76 22.99 -8.20 16.77
CA TRP A 76 22.83 -9.19 17.84
C TRP A 76 23.26 -8.60 19.18
N ASN A 77 22.35 -8.59 20.16
CA ASN A 77 22.59 -8.05 21.50
C ASN A 77 23.31 -9.03 22.46
N LYS A 78 23.89 -10.12 21.92
CA LYS A 78 24.52 -11.24 22.66
C LYS A 78 23.60 -12.06 23.58
N LYS A 79 22.30 -11.79 23.56
CA LYS A 79 21.30 -12.52 24.35
C LYS A 79 20.23 -13.15 23.49
N ASP A 80 19.95 -12.56 22.33
CA ASP A 80 18.88 -13.01 21.46
C ASP A 80 19.19 -14.39 20.85
N LYS A 81 18.15 -15.20 20.63
CA LYS A 81 18.33 -16.58 20.14
C LYS A 81 18.90 -16.69 18.71
N MET A 82 18.91 -15.59 17.97
CA MET A 82 19.36 -15.51 16.58
C MET A 82 19.88 -14.10 16.29
N VAL A 83 20.70 -13.97 15.24
CA VAL A 83 21.01 -12.64 14.69
C VAL A 83 19.76 -12.03 14.07
N LYS A 84 19.45 -10.78 14.42
CA LYS A 84 18.39 -10.00 13.78
C LYS A 84 18.83 -9.56 12.40
N GLU A 85 18.61 -10.40 11.40
CA GLU A 85 18.80 -10.07 9.98
C GLU A 85 17.47 -9.86 9.23
N ARG A 86 16.34 -10.13 9.90
CA ARG A 86 14.96 -9.99 9.40
C ARG A 86 14.03 -9.56 10.55
N PHE A 87 12.94 -8.89 10.23
CA PHE A 87 11.94 -8.55 11.24
C PHE A 87 11.07 -9.76 11.60
N PHE A 88 10.82 -9.93 12.90
CA PHE A 88 9.92 -10.95 13.42
C PHE A 88 8.46 -10.45 13.46
N GLY A 89 7.54 -11.39 13.29
CA GLY A 89 6.12 -11.20 13.52
C GLY A 89 5.35 -12.51 13.33
N LEU A 90 4.04 -12.42 13.42
CA LEU A 90 3.13 -13.56 13.38
C LEU A 90 2.65 -13.81 11.94
N SER A 91 2.52 -15.07 11.57
CA SER A 91 1.78 -15.45 10.35
C SER A 91 0.27 -15.34 10.57
N ASN A 92 -0.51 -15.32 9.49
CA ASN A 92 -1.98 -15.25 9.55
C ASN A 92 -2.63 -16.22 10.57
N PRO A 93 -2.25 -17.51 10.65
CA PRO A 93 -2.84 -18.43 11.64
C PRO A 93 -2.34 -18.22 13.08
N GLN A 94 -1.25 -17.47 13.29
CA GLN A 94 -0.63 -17.26 14.60
C GLN A 94 -1.18 -16.04 15.33
N GLY A 95 -1.53 -14.96 14.63
CA GLY A 95 -2.16 -13.81 15.26
C GLY A 95 -3.62 -14.08 15.59
N ASN A 96 -4.09 -13.46 16.68
CA ASN A 96 -5.53 -13.46 16.97
C ASN A 96 -6.28 -12.67 15.90
N HIS A 97 -5.67 -11.62 15.33
CA HIS A 97 -6.24 -10.82 14.23
C HIS A 97 -5.61 -11.05 12.87
N GLY A 98 -4.39 -11.58 12.76
CA GLY A 98 -3.82 -11.84 11.44
C GLY A 98 -2.32 -11.98 11.40
N GLU A 99 -1.75 -11.68 10.24
CA GLU A 99 -0.36 -11.23 10.12
C GLU A 99 -0.15 -10.00 10.98
N ASP A 100 0.97 -9.96 11.69
CA ASP A 100 1.18 -8.94 12.71
C ASP A 100 2.68 -8.82 13.03
N ILE A 101 3.27 -7.68 12.64
CA ILE A 101 4.70 -7.42 12.87
C ILE A 101 4.95 -7.03 14.33
N LYS A 102 5.94 -7.67 14.97
CA LYS A 102 6.24 -7.44 16.40
C LYS A 102 7.49 -6.60 16.64
N GLU A 103 8.03 -6.00 15.59
CA GLU A 103 9.25 -5.20 15.63
C GLU A 103 8.92 -3.74 15.36
N LEU A 104 9.69 -2.83 15.96
CA LEU A 104 9.41 -1.41 15.91
C LEU A 104 10.47 -0.68 15.09
N PHE A 105 10.04 -0.08 13.99
CA PHE A 105 10.89 0.79 13.18
C PHE A 105 10.06 1.90 12.53
N TYR A 106 10.74 2.97 12.13
CA TYR A 106 10.10 4.15 11.56
C TYR A 106 10.89 4.69 10.38
N TYR A 107 10.19 5.03 9.30
CA TYR A 107 10.77 5.66 8.12
C TYR A 107 10.79 7.18 8.33
N LEU A 108 11.98 7.72 8.56
CA LEU A 108 12.13 9.12 8.96
C LEU A 108 12.36 10.03 7.76
N ASP A 109 13.07 9.55 6.75
CA ASP A 109 13.42 10.34 5.58
C ASP A 109 13.72 9.48 4.34
N ASN A 110 13.46 10.05 3.17
CA ASN A 110 13.83 9.48 1.88
C ASN A 110 13.63 10.53 0.77
N THR A 111 14.47 10.56 -0.25
CA THR A 111 14.26 11.38 -1.45
C THR A 111 13.81 10.54 -2.66
N PRO A 112 13.11 11.09 -3.67
CA PRO A 112 12.64 10.34 -4.84
C PRO A 112 13.69 9.48 -5.56
N THR A 113 14.93 9.96 -5.60
CA THR A 113 16.08 9.27 -6.19
C THR A 113 16.85 8.38 -5.21
N HIS A 114 16.39 8.30 -3.97
CA HIS A 114 17.05 7.60 -2.86
C HIS A 114 18.48 8.10 -2.65
N SER A 115 18.71 9.38 -2.95
CA SER A 115 20.00 10.07 -2.78
C SER A 115 20.33 10.27 -1.29
N TYR A 116 19.28 10.38 -0.46
CA TYR A 116 19.34 10.29 0.99
C TYR A 116 18.18 9.43 1.51
N MET A 117 18.43 8.60 2.52
CA MET A 117 17.41 7.79 3.20
C MET A 117 17.74 7.66 4.68
N LYS A 118 16.74 7.69 5.55
CA LYS A 118 16.88 7.50 7.00
C LYS A 118 15.72 6.70 7.57
N MET A 119 16.05 5.72 8.40
CA MET A 119 15.10 5.04 9.28
C MET A 119 15.71 4.80 10.66
N VAL A 120 14.88 4.47 11.64
CA VAL A 120 15.32 4.03 12.96
C VAL A 120 14.69 2.68 13.29
N TYR A 121 15.50 1.76 13.82
CA TYR A 121 15.05 0.46 14.35
C TYR A 121 15.22 0.46 15.88
N LYS A 122 14.17 0.08 16.61
CA LYS A 122 14.18 -0.04 18.08
C LYS A 122 14.47 -1.49 18.46
N TYR A 123 15.69 -1.77 18.89
CA TYR A 123 16.13 -3.14 19.18
C TYR A 123 16.37 -3.36 20.68
N PRO A 124 15.65 -4.27 21.35
CA PRO A 124 15.87 -4.54 22.77
C PRO A 124 17.29 -4.99 23.12
N ILE A 125 17.79 -4.58 24.29
CA ILE A 125 19.07 -5.05 24.87
C ILE A 125 18.94 -6.45 25.48
N ASN A 126 17.71 -6.89 25.75
CA ASN A 126 17.39 -8.21 26.29
C ASN A 126 16.96 -9.18 25.18
N GLU A 127 16.93 -10.49 25.49
CA GLU A 127 16.40 -11.50 24.57
C GLU A 127 14.99 -11.09 24.10
N PHE A 128 14.76 -11.17 22.80
CA PHE A 128 13.50 -10.74 22.22
C PHE A 128 12.38 -11.73 22.63
N PRO A 129 11.17 -11.28 23.00
CA PRO A 129 10.18 -12.10 23.70
C PRO A 129 9.33 -12.97 22.74
N TYR A 130 9.97 -13.74 21.85
CA TYR A 130 9.27 -14.49 20.79
C TYR A 130 8.19 -15.43 21.32
N ASN A 131 8.52 -16.23 22.36
CA ASN A 131 7.61 -17.24 22.88
C ASN A 131 6.41 -16.62 23.58
N ASP A 132 6.60 -15.49 24.27
CA ASP A 132 5.52 -14.75 24.92
C ASP A 132 4.54 -14.23 23.87
N LEU A 133 5.07 -13.49 22.88
CA LEU A 133 4.30 -12.97 21.74
C LEU A 133 3.51 -14.05 21.00
N LEU A 134 4.13 -15.21 20.72
CA LEU A 134 3.45 -16.33 20.06
C LEU A 134 2.37 -16.95 20.96
N SER A 135 2.72 -17.23 22.22
CA SER A 135 1.83 -17.99 23.10
C SER A 135 0.62 -17.19 23.55
N GLU A 136 0.77 -15.89 23.76
CA GLU A 136 -0.31 -15.04 24.25
C GLU A 136 -1.28 -14.68 23.13
N ASN A 137 -0.78 -14.28 21.95
CA ASN A 137 -1.65 -14.05 20.79
C ASN A 137 -2.43 -15.31 20.38
N ALA A 138 -1.83 -16.51 20.52
CA ALA A 138 -2.54 -17.76 20.25
C ALA A 138 -3.68 -18.07 21.24
N LYS A 139 -3.64 -17.54 22.46
CA LYS A 139 -4.71 -17.71 23.47
C LYS A 139 -5.83 -16.69 23.32
N ARG A 140 -5.51 -15.49 22.81
CA ARG A 140 -6.46 -14.39 22.68
C ARG A 140 -7.56 -14.71 21.68
N SER A 141 -8.76 -14.27 22.02
CA SER A 141 -9.92 -14.32 21.15
C SER A 141 -9.95 -13.15 20.17
N LYS A 142 -10.85 -13.22 19.18
CA LYS A 142 -11.15 -12.10 18.25
C LYS A 142 -11.79 -10.89 18.95
N LYS A 143 -12.10 -10.96 20.25
CA LYS A 143 -12.67 -9.83 21.01
C LYS A 143 -11.60 -9.06 21.79
N GLU A 144 -10.40 -9.60 21.87
CA GLU A 144 -9.27 -8.98 22.54
C GLU A 144 -8.38 -8.31 21.50
N THR A 145 -7.68 -7.25 21.88
CA THR A 145 -6.69 -6.59 21.02
C THR A 145 -5.51 -7.52 20.76
N GLU A 146 -4.68 -7.20 19.78
CA GLU A 146 -3.38 -7.86 19.59
C GLU A 146 -2.50 -7.67 20.84
N TYR A 147 -1.67 -8.66 21.15
CA TYR A 147 -0.64 -8.55 22.20
C TYR A 147 0.65 -8.08 21.55
N GLU A 148 1.03 -6.84 21.85
CA GLU A 148 2.16 -6.15 21.23
C GLU A 148 3.45 -6.29 22.02
N ILE A 149 4.58 -5.98 21.38
CA ILE A 149 5.89 -6.02 22.05
C ILE A 149 5.94 -5.14 23.31
N PHE A 150 5.22 -4.03 23.35
CA PHE A 150 5.13 -3.20 24.56
C PHE A 150 4.41 -3.87 25.71
N ASP A 151 3.42 -4.72 25.44
CA ASP A 151 2.66 -5.40 26.49
C ASP A 151 3.52 -6.43 27.26
N THR A 152 4.65 -6.84 26.67
CA THR A 152 5.64 -7.74 27.30
C THR A 152 6.46 -7.06 28.42
N GLY A 153 6.41 -5.73 28.49
CA GLY A 153 7.21 -4.92 29.41
C GLY A 153 8.70 -4.80 29.04
N ILE A 154 9.13 -5.28 27.86
CA ILE A 154 10.54 -5.25 27.44
C ILE A 154 11.09 -3.82 27.29
N PHE A 155 10.22 -2.83 27.10
CA PHE A 155 10.58 -1.41 26.99
C PHE A 155 10.40 -0.60 28.29
N ASP A 156 9.87 -1.18 29.37
CA ASP A 156 9.49 -0.44 30.59
C ASP A 156 10.67 0.22 31.32
N LYS A 157 11.89 -0.27 31.08
CA LYS A 157 13.14 0.20 31.72
C LYS A 157 14.09 0.91 30.76
N ASP A 158 13.62 1.25 29.56
CA ASP A 158 14.46 1.85 28.51
C ASP A 158 15.66 0.99 28.10
N GLU A 159 15.55 -0.33 28.27
CA GLU A 159 16.59 -1.29 27.92
C GLU A 159 16.55 -1.67 26.43
N TYR A 160 16.73 -0.68 25.55
CA TYR A 160 16.77 -0.85 24.10
C TYR A 160 17.81 0.08 23.43
N PHE A 161 18.16 -0.27 22.19
CA PHE A 161 18.95 0.54 21.29
C PHE A 161 18.03 1.27 20.30
N ASP A 162 18.33 2.55 20.07
CA ASP A 162 17.95 3.21 18.82
C ASP A 162 19.05 2.99 17.81
N ILE A 163 18.70 2.36 16.70
CA ILE A 163 19.63 2.12 15.60
C ILE A 163 19.19 2.97 14.42
N PHE A 164 19.80 4.14 14.27
CA PHE A 164 19.61 4.99 13.12
C PHE A 164 20.40 4.43 11.94
N ILE A 165 19.71 4.23 10.82
CA ILE A 165 20.27 3.66 9.60
C ILE A 165 20.07 4.69 8.50
N GLU A 166 21.18 5.17 7.97
CA GLU A 166 21.20 6.25 6.99
C GLU A 166 22.01 5.84 5.75
N TYR A 167 21.50 6.22 4.58
CA TYR A 167 22.15 6.02 3.29
C TYR A 167 22.31 7.36 2.60
N ALA A 168 23.48 7.60 2.02
CA ALA A 168 23.76 8.77 1.20
C ALA A 168 24.48 8.34 -0.09
N LYS A 169 24.01 8.80 -1.26
CA LYS A 169 24.65 8.46 -2.53
C LYS A 169 25.68 9.53 -2.91
N ALA A 170 26.94 9.12 -3.10
CA ALA A 170 27.95 9.96 -3.73
C ALA A 170 27.66 10.08 -5.25
N ASP A 171 27.26 8.98 -5.88
CA ASP A 171 26.89 8.86 -7.30
C ASP A 171 25.94 7.65 -7.50
N HIS A 172 25.51 7.35 -8.73
CA HIS A 172 24.54 6.30 -9.09
C HIS A 172 24.81 4.92 -8.46
N ASN A 173 26.08 4.53 -8.36
CA ASN A 173 26.53 3.23 -7.85
C ASN A 173 27.53 3.36 -6.69
N ASP A 174 27.61 4.54 -6.05
CA ASP A 174 28.48 4.79 -4.91
C ASP A 174 27.64 5.25 -3.71
N ILE A 175 27.58 4.40 -2.69
CA ILE A 175 26.62 4.48 -1.60
C ILE A 175 27.37 4.45 -0.27
N LEU A 176 27.19 5.50 0.51
CA LEU A 176 27.67 5.65 1.88
C LEU A 176 26.57 5.16 2.82
N VAL A 177 26.96 4.40 3.83
CA VAL A 177 26.06 3.86 4.85
C VAL A 177 26.57 4.29 6.20
N ARG A 178 25.70 4.89 7.01
CA ARG A 178 25.98 5.29 8.39
C ARG A 178 25.00 4.61 9.32
N VAL A 179 25.51 3.95 10.35
CA VAL A 179 24.72 3.32 11.40
C VAL A 179 25.10 3.95 12.73
N THR A 180 24.15 4.62 13.37
CA THR A 180 24.37 5.19 14.71
C THR A 180 23.53 4.41 15.71
N VAL A 181 24.21 3.71 16.62
CA VAL A 181 23.58 2.94 17.70
C VAL A 181 23.61 3.78 18.97
N CYS A 182 22.45 4.16 19.47
CA CYS A 182 22.29 4.87 20.74
C CYS A 182 21.74 3.91 21.80
N ASN A 183 22.46 3.73 22.90
CA ASN A 183 21.98 2.97 24.05
C ASN A 183 21.05 3.86 24.88
N ARG A 184 19.77 3.51 24.98
CA ARG A 184 18.78 4.30 25.75
C ARG A 184 18.75 3.93 27.23
N SER A 185 19.46 2.88 27.61
CA SER A 185 19.47 2.36 28.97
C SER A 185 20.53 3.05 29.84
N ASN A 186 20.45 2.79 31.14
CA ASN A 186 21.42 3.22 32.15
C ASN A 186 22.51 2.16 32.42
N LYS A 187 22.77 1.27 31.46
CA LYS A 187 23.78 0.22 31.57
C LYS A 187 24.52 0.06 30.26
N ASP A 188 25.81 -0.22 30.34
CA ASP A 188 26.60 -0.66 29.20
C ASP A 188 25.96 -1.91 28.56
N ALA A 189 25.85 -1.89 27.23
CA ALA A 189 25.15 -2.93 26.51
C ALA A 189 25.99 -3.42 25.31
N PRO A 190 26.24 -4.75 25.21
CA PRO A 190 26.96 -5.30 24.07
C PRO A 190 26.06 -5.38 22.83
N ILE A 191 26.65 -5.14 21.66
CA ILE A 191 25.99 -5.31 20.37
C ILE A 191 27.01 -5.74 19.33
N ILE A 192 26.62 -6.70 18.49
CA ILE A 192 27.31 -6.98 17.25
C ILE A 192 26.56 -6.29 16.11
N VAL A 193 27.27 -5.45 15.37
CA VAL A 193 26.80 -4.80 14.13
C VAL A 193 27.41 -5.53 12.94
N ALA A 194 26.55 -6.09 12.09
CA ALA A 194 26.95 -6.92 10.95
C ALA A 194 26.28 -6.41 9.66
N PRO A 195 26.89 -5.47 8.93
CA PRO A 195 26.43 -5.14 7.57
C PRO A 195 26.71 -6.29 6.62
N MET A 196 25.67 -6.75 5.92
CA MET A 196 25.73 -7.92 5.05
C MET A 196 25.59 -7.51 3.59
N VAL A 197 26.41 -8.13 2.75
CA VAL A 197 26.28 -8.07 1.28
C VAL A 197 26.06 -9.48 0.74
N TRP A 198 25.17 -9.64 -0.24
CA TRP A 198 24.97 -10.94 -0.88
C TRP A 198 24.41 -10.85 -2.29
N PHE A 199 24.66 -11.89 -3.07
CA PHE A 199 23.99 -12.10 -4.35
C PHE A 199 22.68 -12.86 -4.12
N ARG A 200 21.59 -12.41 -4.76
CA ARG A 200 20.36 -13.21 -4.84
C ARG A 200 20.63 -14.50 -5.61
N ASN A 201 20.22 -15.63 -5.07
CA ASN A 201 20.51 -16.92 -5.69
C ASN A 201 19.78 -17.05 -7.04
N ASN A 202 20.53 -17.02 -8.14
CA ASN A 202 19.99 -17.10 -9.50
C ASN A 202 20.69 -18.18 -10.37
N TRP A 203 21.59 -18.94 -9.78
CA TRP A 203 22.41 -19.97 -10.43
C TRP A 203 21.88 -21.39 -10.16
N LYS A 204 21.32 -21.62 -8.97
CA LYS A 204 20.91 -22.96 -8.53
C LYS A 204 19.78 -23.55 -9.38
N TRP A 205 18.90 -22.69 -9.90
CA TRP A 205 17.64 -23.07 -10.56
C TRP A 205 17.78 -23.71 -11.95
N GLY A 206 18.97 -23.64 -12.58
CA GLY A 206 19.24 -24.29 -13.87
C GLY A 206 18.95 -23.45 -15.12
N TYR A 207 18.68 -22.14 -14.95
CA TYR A 207 18.53 -21.20 -16.06
C TYR A 207 19.82 -20.46 -16.43
N ASN A 208 20.77 -20.40 -15.51
CA ASN A 208 22.02 -19.65 -15.63
C ASN A 208 23.16 -20.51 -15.08
N THR A 209 24.39 -20.26 -15.55
CA THR A 209 25.60 -20.95 -15.07
C THR A 209 26.58 -20.02 -14.33
N TYR A 210 26.32 -18.71 -14.30
CA TYR A 210 27.18 -17.76 -13.57
C TYR A 210 26.85 -17.77 -12.08
N LYS A 211 27.87 -17.75 -11.22
CA LYS A 211 27.74 -17.57 -9.76
C LYS A 211 28.64 -16.39 -9.39
N GLY A 212 28.07 -15.37 -8.74
CA GLY A 212 28.84 -14.23 -8.23
C GLY A 212 29.87 -14.68 -7.19
N GLN A 213 30.92 -13.89 -7.00
CA GLN A 213 31.94 -14.20 -6.01
C GLN A 213 32.26 -12.97 -5.17
N ILE A 214 32.25 -13.14 -3.85
CA ILE A 214 32.64 -12.15 -2.86
C ILE A 214 33.88 -12.69 -2.17
N ASN A 215 34.95 -11.89 -2.09
CA ASN A 215 36.22 -12.30 -1.48
C ASN A 215 36.78 -11.21 -0.60
N ALA A 216 37.50 -11.58 0.47
CA ALA A 216 38.35 -10.62 1.17
C ALA A 216 39.40 -10.02 0.22
N SER A 217 39.67 -8.72 0.37
CA SER A 217 40.72 -8.01 -0.38
C SER A 217 41.91 -7.73 0.54
N HIS A 218 41.75 -6.75 1.42
CA HIS A 218 42.66 -6.41 2.51
C HIS A 218 41.80 -6.01 3.73
N GLU A 219 42.43 -5.65 4.85
CA GLU A 219 41.74 -5.18 6.06
C GLU A 219 40.75 -4.05 5.73
N GLY A 220 39.52 -4.16 6.24
CA GLY A 220 38.44 -3.21 5.95
C GLY A 220 37.88 -3.22 4.52
N CYS A 221 38.26 -4.15 3.63
CA CYS A 221 37.78 -4.19 2.24
C CYS A 221 37.39 -5.59 1.75
N ILE A 222 36.18 -5.69 1.21
CA ILE A 222 35.64 -6.87 0.51
C ILE A 222 35.50 -6.55 -0.99
N THR A 223 35.97 -7.46 -1.85
CA THR A 223 35.84 -7.37 -3.31
C THR A 223 34.61 -8.14 -3.80
N ILE A 224 33.85 -7.51 -4.70
CA ILE A 224 32.61 -8.02 -5.29
C ILE A 224 32.85 -8.28 -6.79
N ASN A 225 32.81 -9.54 -7.19
CA ASN A 225 33.08 -9.98 -8.55
C ASN A 225 31.80 -10.51 -9.21
N HIS A 226 31.24 -9.68 -10.09
CA HIS A 226 30.13 -10.05 -10.97
C HIS A 226 30.05 -9.06 -12.15
N ASP A 227 29.91 -9.57 -13.37
CA ASP A 227 29.97 -8.73 -14.59
C ASP A 227 28.87 -7.68 -14.64
N SER A 228 27.64 -8.08 -14.33
CA SER A 228 26.45 -7.20 -14.38
C SER A 228 26.24 -6.31 -13.15
N VAL A 229 27.07 -6.42 -12.10
CA VAL A 229 26.92 -5.61 -10.87
C VAL A 229 27.98 -4.51 -10.88
N PRO A 230 27.58 -3.23 -10.92
CA PRO A 230 28.53 -2.11 -10.97
C PRO A 230 29.38 -1.97 -9.71
N ILE A 231 28.81 -2.25 -8.53
CA ILE A 231 29.52 -2.18 -7.24
C ILE A 231 30.59 -3.27 -7.20
N LYS A 232 31.84 -2.87 -6.96
CA LYS A 232 33.03 -3.75 -6.95
C LYS A 232 33.68 -3.86 -5.58
N LYS A 233 33.44 -2.91 -4.68
CA LYS A 233 34.10 -2.83 -3.38
C LYS A 233 33.10 -2.52 -2.29
N PHE A 234 33.29 -3.16 -1.14
CA PHE A 234 32.57 -2.89 0.10
C PHE A 234 33.58 -2.61 1.21
N TYR A 235 33.55 -1.39 1.74
CA TYR A 235 34.51 -0.90 2.73
C TYR A 235 33.86 -0.75 4.11
N SER A 236 34.65 -1.02 5.15
CA SER A 236 34.35 -0.63 6.54
C SER A 236 35.35 0.40 7.03
N ARG A 237 34.87 1.43 7.73
CA ARG A 237 35.75 2.40 8.41
C ARG A 237 36.54 1.74 9.55
N ASN A 238 35.98 0.70 10.16
CA ASN A 238 36.70 -0.11 11.13
C ASN A 238 37.55 -1.16 10.39
N ILE A 239 38.81 -0.83 10.13
CA ILE A 239 39.75 -1.72 9.42
C ILE A 239 40.03 -3.03 10.17
N ALA A 240 39.84 -3.05 11.49
CA ALA A 240 40.04 -4.24 12.32
C ALA A 240 38.82 -5.17 12.36
N ALA A 241 37.69 -4.79 11.72
CA ALA A 241 36.49 -5.61 11.68
C ALA A 241 36.77 -6.95 10.96
N GLU A 242 36.35 -8.04 11.58
CA GLU A 242 36.51 -9.37 10.99
C GLU A 242 35.61 -9.51 9.76
N SER A 243 36.16 -9.98 8.63
CA SER A 243 35.35 -10.32 7.46
C SER A 243 35.00 -11.81 7.46
N VAL A 244 33.71 -12.12 7.42
CA VAL A 244 33.15 -13.48 7.40
C VAL A 244 32.35 -13.73 6.13
N PHE A 245 32.33 -14.98 5.68
CA PHE A 245 31.80 -15.35 4.37
C PHE A 245 31.01 -16.66 4.43
N CYS A 246 29.93 -16.74 3.68
CA CYS A 246 29.21 -17.98 3.39
C CYS A 246 28.57 -17.90 2.00
N ASP A 247 27.76 -18.87 1.64
CA ASP A 247 26.98 -18.84 0.41
C ASP A 247 25.50 -18.59 0.68
N ASN A 248 24.85 -17.79 -0.18
CA ASN A 248 23.38 -17.63 -0.18
C ASN A 248 22.72 -18.89 -0.76
N GLU A 249 22.86 -20.00 -0.04
CA GLU A 249 22.48 -21.34 -0.42
C GLU A 249 21.62 -21.96 0.68
N THR A 250 20.53 -22.61 0.29
CA THR A 250 19.66 -23.34 1.21
C THR A 250 20.44 -24.42 1.97
N ASN A 251 20.37 -24.40 3.29
CA ASN A 251 20.94 -25.41 4.18
C ASN A 251 20.06 -26.67 4.17
N SER A 252 20.14 -27.43 3.08
CA SER A 252 19.39 -28.66 2.90
C SER A 252 19.61 -29.70 4.02
N PRO A 253 20.83 -29.85 4.59
CA PRO A 253 21.02 -30.73 5.74
C PRO A 253 20.16 -30.36 6.95
N LYS A 254 20.10 -29.07 7.31
CA LYS A 254 19.28 -28.58 8.43
C LYS A 254 17.78 -28.67 8.13
N LEU A 255 17.35 -28.31 6.91
CA LEU A 255 15.92 -28.23 6.56
C LEU A 255 15.28 -29.56 6.17
N TYR A 256 16.03 -30.44 5.51
CA TYR A 256 15.50 -31.66 4.88
C TYR A 256 16.23 -32.93 5.34
N GLY A 257 17.18 -32.84 6.28
CA GLY A 257 17.92 -33.99 6.79
C GLY A 257 18.85 -34.63 5.75
N THR A 258 19.23 -33.91 4.70
CA THR A 258 20.20 -34.42 3.71
C THR A 258 21.59 -34.53 4.33
N PRO A 259 22.47 -35.42 3.84
CA PRO A 259 23.86 -35.47 4.32
C PRO A 259 24.59 -34.14 4.13
N TYR A 260 25.39 -33.72 5.11
CA TYR A 260 26.28 -32.56 4.97
C TYR A 260 27.36 -32.86 3.92
N PRO A 261 27.41 -32.13 2.80
CA PRO A 261 28.55 -32.20 1.91
C PRO A 261 29.75 -31.53 2.60
N GLY A 262 30.93 -32.14 2.51
CA GLY A 262 32.15 -31.51 3.02
C GLY A 262 32.42 -30.16 2.36
N ASN A 263 32.99 -29.20 3.11
CA ASN A 263 33.36 -27.86 2.64
C ASN A 263 32.19 -27.03 2.09
N THR A 264 31.04 -27.03 2.77
CA THR A 264 29.89 -26.17 2.43
C THR A 264 29.59 -25.18 3.55
N TYR A 265 29.25 -23.94 3.17
CA TYR A 265 28.98 -22.83 4.09
C TYR A 265 27.65 -22.20 3.69
N TYR A 266 26.56 -22.58 4.35
CA TYR A 266 25.20 -22.20 3.95
C TYR A 266 24.81 -20.78 4.39
N LYS A 267 23.62 -20.33 3.97
CA LYS A 267 23.12 -18.96 4.17
C LYS A 267 23.10 -18.53 5.63
N ASP A 268 22.77 -19.46 6.53
CA ASP A 268 22.72 -19.29 7.98
C ASP A 268 24.10 -19.37 8.66
N GLY A 269 25.17 -19.66 7.92
CA GLY A 269 26.49 -19.89 8.48
C GLY A 269 27.08 -18.70 9.24
N ILE A 270 26.79 -17.46 8.83
CA ILE A 270 27.18 -16.25 9.57
C ILE A 270 26.40 -16.13 10.89
N ASN A 271 25.11 -16.49 10.89
CA ASN A 271 24.27 -16.47 12.10
C ASN A 271 24.80 -17.47 13.13
N ASP A 272 25.06 -18.71 12.72
CA ASP A 272 25.59 -19.77 13.59
C ASP A 272 27.02 -19.46 14.09
N TYR A 273 27.83 -18.75 13.29
CA TYR A 273 29.14 -18.27 13.71
C TYR A 273 29.04 -17.22 14.81
N ILE A 274 28.16 -16.23 14.64
CA ILE A 274 27.95 -15.15 15.61
C ILE A 274 27.36 -15.68 16.93
N THR A 275 26.33 -16.52 16.85
CA THR A 275 25.54 -16.94 18.02
C THR A 275 26.16 -18.10 18.78
N TYR A 276 26.79 -19.05 18.08
CA TYR A 276 27.32 -20.29 18.67
C TYR A 276 28.84 -20.45 18.54
N GLY A 277 29.54 -19.58 17.80
CA GLY A 277 30.97 -19.75 17.51
C GLY A 277 31.27 -20.98 16.63
N SER A 278 30.28 -21.44 15.85
CA SER A 278 30.40 -22.64 15.02
C SER A 278 31.32 -22.40 13.81
N ASN A 279 32.04 -23.42 13.36
CA ASN A 279 32.88 -23.33 12.14
C ASN A 279 32.04 -23.41 10.85
N THR A 280 31.14 -22.45 10.65
CA THR A 280 30.12 -22.40 9.60
C THR A 280 30.34 -21.28 8.58
N VAL A 281 31.41 -20.51 8.73
CA VAL A 281 31.88 -19.51 7.77
C VAL A 281 33.09 -20.03 7.00
N ASN A 282 33.27 -19.57 5.77
CA ASN A 282 34.32 -20.05 4.88
C ASN A 282 35.70 -19.52 5.31
N PRO A 283 36.63 -20.37 5.77
CA PRO A 283 37.97 -19.95 6.20
C PRO A 283 38.84 -19.42 5.04
N GLU A 284 38.49 -19.74 3.80
CA GLU A 284 39.15 -19.18 2.61
C GLU A 284 38.67 -17.75 2.29
N LYS A 285 37.79 -17.17 3.12
CA LYS A 285 37.28 -15.81 3.02
C LYS A 285 36.67 -15.47 1.65
N ARG A 286 35.84 -16.40 1.16
CA ARG A 286 35.11 -16.29 -0.11
C ARG A 286 33.71 -16.87 -0.03
N GLY A 287 32.79 -16.38 -0.85
CA GLY A 287 31.42 -16.89 -0.93
C GLY A 287 30.50 -16.06 -1.82
N THR A 288 29.20 -16.15 -1.57
CA THR A 288 28.15 -15.32 -2.21
C THR A 288 27.40 -14.43 -1.23
N LYS A 289 27.68 -14.56 0.07
CA LYS A 289 27.24 -13.69 1.17
C LYS A 289 28.44 -13.39 2.06
N ALA A 290 28.58 -12.15 2.51
CA ALA A 290 29.68 -11.74 3.38
C ALA A 290 29.25 -10.62 4.34
N SER A 291 30.00 -10.46 5.42
CA SER A 291 29.79 -9.38 6.39
C SER A 291 31.10 -8.94 7.04
N PHE A 292 31.13 -7.70 7.52
CA PHE A 292 32.08 -7.28 8.54
C PHE A 292 31.43 -7.45 9.92
N LEU A 293 32.12 -8.08 10.87
CA LEU A 293 31.65 -8.23 12.24
C LEU A 293 32.31 -7.19 13.13
N ILE A 294 31.49 -6.34 13.74
CA ILE A 294 31.93 -5.31 14.67
C ILE A 294 31.28 -5.64 16.02
N ASP A 295 32.08 -6.16 16.95
CA ASP A 295 31.68 -6.47 18.32
C ASP A 295 32.01 -5.30 19.24
N GLU A 296 30.99 -4.69 19.83
CA GLU A 296 31.11 -3.45 20.58
C GLU A 296 30.30 -3.47 21.87
N VAL A 297 30.68 -2.59 22.79
CA VAL A 297 29.90 -2.25 23.97
C VAL A 297 29.57 -0.77 23.87
N ILE A 298 28.27 -0.46 23.87
CA ILE A 298 27.80 0.92 23.89
C ILE A 298 27.55 1.29 25.34
N GLU A 299 28.34 2.24 25.86
CA GLU A 299 28.21 2.77 27.21
C GLU A 299 26.80 3.34 27.46
N ASP A 300 26.41 3.41 28.73
CA ASP A 300 25.08 3.89 29.14
C ASP A 300 24.75 5.30 28.61
N GLY A 301 23.57 5.45 28.01
CA GLY A 301 23.15 6.71 27.39
C GLY A 301 24.01 7.21 26.21
N GLN A 302 25.10 6.51 25.85
CA GLN A 302 26.02 6.94 24.80
C GLN A 302 25.59 6.41 23.42
N SER A 303 26.23 6.93 22.38
CA SER A 303 26.07 6.44 21.02
C SER A 303 27.42 6.17 20.34
N LYS A 304 27.40 5.25 19.38
CA LYS A 304 28.55 4.97 18.51
C LYS A 304 28.10 4.90 17.05
N THR A 305 28.94 5.42 16.16
CA THR A 305 28.67 5.45 14.72
C THR A 305 29.60 4.49 13.98
N PHE A 306 29.02 3.74 13.04
CA PHE A 306 29.69 2.78 12.17
C PHE A 306 29.42 3.16 10.72
N ASP A 307 30.50 3.38 9.96
CA ASP A 307 30.42 3.85 8.58
C ASP A 307 30.94 2.79 7.60
N PHE A 308 30.21 2.63 6.49
CA PHE A 308 30.52 1.71 5.41
C PHE A 308 30.34 2.38 4.05
N ARG A 309 30.97 1.85 3.01
CA ARG A 309 30.82 2.37 1.65
C ARG A 309 30.79 1.24 0.63
N LEU A 310 29.79 1.25 -0.24
CA LEU A 310 29.71 0.43 -1.43
C LEU A 310 30.15 1.28 -2.61
N SER A 311 31.17 0.87 -3.37
CA SER A 311 31.74 1.69 -4.45
C SER A 311 31.92 0.88 -5.74
N PRO A 312 31.78 1.52 -6.92
CA PRO A 312 32.06 0.87 -8.19
C PRO A 312 33.57 0.82 -8.49
N HIS A 313 34.40 1.48 -7.67
CA HIS A 313 35.83 1.64 -7.89
C HIS A 313 36.64 1.26 -6.65
N GLU A 314 37.92 0.94 -6.89
CA GLU A 314 38.92 0.88 -5.84
C GLU A 314 39.27 2.31 -5.42
N LEU A 315 39.28 2.57 -4.11
CA LEU A 315 39.49 3.91 -3.54
C LEU A 315 40.64 3.84 -2.53
N ASP A 316 41.62 4.72 -2.65
CA ASP A 316 42.76 4.78 -1.73
C ASP A 316 42.34 5.24 -0.32
N ASN A 317 41.43 6.21 -0.24
CA ASN A 317 40.86 6.68 1.02
C ASN A 317 39.32 6.74 0.93
N PRO A 318 38.62 5.60 1.14
CA PRO A 318 37.19 5.49 0.93
C PRO A 318 36.34 6.43 1.80
N PHE A 319 36.89 6.96 2.89
CA PHE A 319 36.16 7.76 3.88
C PHE A 319 36.57 9.25 3.91
N TYR A 320 37.48 9.69 3.03
CA TYR A 320 38.01 11.07 3.04
C TYR A 320 36.90 12.14 2.92
N GLU A 321 36.00 11.99 1.95
CA GLU A 321 34.89 12.94 1.69
C GLU A 321 33.56 12.50 2.31
N PHE A 322 33.58 11.47 3.17
CA PHE A 322 32.36 10.79 3.62
C PHE A 322 31.40 11.75 4.32
N ASP A 323 31.89 12.49 5.30
CA ASP A 323 31.08 13.39 6.13
C ASP A 323 30.56 14.60 5.34
N GLU A 324 31.33 15.10 4.37
CA GLU A 324 30.93 16.19 3.49
C GLU A 324 29.80 15.75 2.55
N ILE A 325 29.95 14.59 1.89
CA ILE A 325 28.92 14.04 1.01
C ILE A 325 27.64 13.76 1.81
N PHE A 326 27.76 13.17 3.00
CA PHE A 326 26.60 12.89 3.85
C PHE A 326 25.84 14.17 4.20
N SER A 327 26.57 15.18 4.69
CA SER A 327 25.99 16.48 5.07
C SER A 327 25.32 17.17 3.87
N SER A 328 25.94 17.09 2.69
CA SER A 328 25.34 17.61 1.45
C SER A 328 24.05 16.90 1.08
N ARG A 329 23.97 15.57 1.18
CA ARG A 329 22.75 14.81 0.85
C ARG A 329 21.60 15.09 1.83
N VAL A 330 21.91 15.29 3.11
CA VAL A 330 20.92 15.74 4.11
C VAL A 330 20.40 17.14 3.75
N ALA A 331 21.29 18.10 3.52
CA ALA A 331 20.91 19.48 3.20
C ALA A 331 20.07 19.60 1.93
N GLU A 332 20.38 18.80 0.90
CA GLU A 332 19.58 18.74 -0.33
C GLU A 332 18.21 18.08 -0.13
N ALA A 333 18.11 17.08 0.75
CA ALA A 333 16.82 16.50 1.13
C ALA A 333 15.97 17.55 1.87
N ASP A 334 16.57 18.31 2.78
CA ASP A 334 15.90 19.42 3.46
C ASP A 334 15.46 20.52 2.48
N GLU A 335 16.30 20.90 1.52
CA GLU A 335 15.95 21.85 0.46
C GLU A 335 14.76 21.34 -0.39
N PHE A 336 14.77 20.05 -0.75
CA PHE A 336 13.67 19.42 -1.49
C PHE A 336 12.36 19.47 -0.72
N TYR A 337 12.35 19.05 0.55
CA TYR A 337 11.15 19.07 1.36
C TYR A 337 10.68 20.48 1.69
N ALA A 338 11.59 21.44 1.90
CA ALA A 338 11.23 22.85 2.07
C ALA A 338 10.49 23.42 0.85
N GLU A 339 10.86 23.03 -0.37
CA GLU A 339 10.12 23.42 -1.58
C GLU A 339 8.73 22.74 -1.64
N ILE A 340 8.64 21.45 -1.32
CA ILE A 340 7.37 20.71 -1.31
C ILE A 340 6.42 21.22 -0.23
N GLN A 341 6.95 21.66 0.91
CA GLN A 341 6.22 22.10 2.10
C GLN A 341 6.13 23.62 2.22
N ASN A 342 6.44 24.36 1.16
CA ASN A 342 6.46 25.83 1.15
C ASN A 342 5.14 26.46 1.63
N ASP A 343 4.01 25.77 1.41
CA ASP A 343 2.67 26.23 1.78
C ASP A 343 2.19 25.66 3.13
N VAL A 344 2.96 24.78 3.79
CA VAL A 344 2.62 24.17 5.09
C VAL A 344 3.34 24.94 6.19
N SER A 345 2.61 25.59 7.09
CA SER A 345 3.22 26.43 8.12
C SER A 345 3.59 25.70 9.41
N ASP A 346 2.79 24.69 9.80
CA ASP A 346 2.98 23.95 11.05
C ASP A 346 4.07 22.87 10.94
N ASP A 347 4.96 22.79 11.94
CA ASP A 347 6.10 21.88 11.90
C ASP A 347 5.71 20.42 12.17
N ASP A 348 4.62 20.16 12.91
CA ASP A 348 4.09 18.81 13.10
C ASP A 348 3.45 18.29 11.81
N GLU A 349 2.69 19.14 11.10
CA GLU A 349 2.17 18.83 9.75
C GLU A 349 3.30 18.52 8.76
N LYS A 350 4.40 19.30 8.78
CA LYS A 350 5.59 19.01 7.96
C LYS A 350 6.22 17.66 8.31
N ASN A 351 6.33 17.34 9.60
CA ASN A 351 6.88 16.08 10.06
C ASN A 351 6.03 14.89 9.58
N VAL A 352 4.71 14.94 9.78
CA VAL A 352 3.77 13.91 9.30
C VAL A 352 3.85 13.76 7.78
N GLN A 353 3.85 14.85 7.03
CA GLN A 353 3.91 14.80 5.57
C GLN A 353 5.23 14.22 5.06
N ARG A 354 6.38 14.60 5.64
CA ARG A 354 7.70 14.08 5.24
C ARG A 354 7.80 12.58 5.50
N GLN A 355 7.34 12.10 6.66
CA GLN A 355 7.36 10.67 6.99
C GLN A 355 6.36 9.87 6.13
N ALA A 356 5.23 10.44 5.72
CA ALA A 356 4.33 9.80 4.76
C ALA A 356 4.99 9.59 3.39
N PHE A 357 5.75 10.58 2.90
CA PHE A 357 6.54 10.44 1.68
C PHE A 357 7.72 9.45 1.85
N ALA A 358 8.39 9.50 3.00
CA ALA A 358 9.45 8.56 3.33
C ALA A 358 8.93 7.11 3.31
N GLY A 359 7.80 6.84 3.95
CA GLY A 359 7.19 5.50 3.97
C GLY A 359 6.83 4.98 2.58
N LEU A 360 6.23 5.82 1.71
CA LEU A 360 6.00 5.46 0.30
C LEU A 360 7.29 5.05 -0.42
N LEU A 361 8.35 5.85 -0.26
CA LEU A 361 9.63 5.62 -0.91
C LEU A 361 10.36 4.38 -0.37
N TRP A 362 10.31 4.16 0.94
CA TRP A 362 10.81 2.95 1.58
C TRP A 362 10.02 1.71 1.20
N ASN A 363 8.72 1.84 0.91
CA ASN A 363 7.84 0.75 0.48
C ASN A 363 7.95 0.37 -1.01
N LYS A 364 8.88 0.97 -1.77
CA LYS A 364 9.25 0.47 -3.10
C LYS A 364 9.98 -0.87 -2.96
N GLN A 365 9.52 -1.90 -3.65
CA GLN A 365 10.06 -3.26 -3.55
C GLN A 365 10.36 -3.83 -4.94
N PHE A 366 11.48 -4.54 -5.09
CA PHE A 366 11.67 -5.43 -6.24
C PHE A 366 10.69 -6.60 -6.11
N TYR A 367 9.76 -6.69 -7.04
CA TYR A 367 8.76 -7.74 -7.07
C TYR A 367 8.91 -8.57 -8.35
N HIS A 368 9.25 -9.84 -8.18
CA HIS A 368 9.44 -10.78 -9.27
C HIS A 368 8.59 -12.02 -9.04
N TYR A 369 7.67 -12.28 -9.96
CA TYR A 369 6.81 -13.45 -9.92
C TYR A 369 6.45 -13.79 -11.37
N ASN A 370 6.95 -14.93 -11.84
CA ASN A 370 6.60 -15.45 -13.16
C ASN A 370 5.70 -16.66 -12.95
N VAL A 371 4.39 -16.45 -13.09
CA VAL A 371 3.37 -17.44 -12.76
C VAL A 371 3.58 -18.71 -13.57
N GLY A 372 3.84 -18.59 -14.87
CA GLY A 372 4.04 -19.76 -15.72
C GLY A 372 5.27 -20.59 -15.36
N LYS A 373 6.38 -19.94 -14.98
CA LYS A 373 7.56 -20.65 -14.45
C LYS A 373 7.26 -21.28 -13.09
N TRP A 374 6.59 -20.55 -12.20
CA TRP A 374 6.25 -21.05 -10.86
C TRP A 374 5.28 -22.25 -10.89
N LEU A 375 4.34 -22.27 -11.83
CA LEU A 375 3.43 -23.41 -12.05
C LEU A 375 4.18 -24.64 -12.56
N LYS A 376 5.19 -24.45 -13.42
CA LYS A 376 5.99 -25.54 -14.03
C LYS A 376 7.09 -26.07 -13.11
N GLY A 377 7.63 -25.23 -12.23
CA GLY A 377 8.88 -25.49 -11.51
C GLY A 377 10.13 -25.05 -12.29
N ASP A 378 11.29 -25.24 -11.68
CA ASP A 378 12.59 -24.85 -12.22
C ASP A 378 13.33 -26.08 -12.81
N PRO A 379 14.23 -25.92 -13.82
CA PRO A 379 14.93 -27.03 -14.47
C PRO A 379 15.68 -27.98 -13.51
N ASN A 380 16.26 -27.44 -12.44
CA ASN A 380 16.97 -28.22 -11.43
C ASN A 380 16.10 -28.60 -10.22
N PHE A 381 14.88 -28.09 -10.13
CA PHE A 381 13.96 -28.30 -9.00
C PHE A 381 12.55 -28.55 -9.52
N GLU A 382 12.16 -29.82 -9.55
CA GLU A 382 10.78 -30.19 -9.87
C GLU A 382 9.83 -29.64 -8.81
N ALA A 383 8.71 -29.09 -9.25
CA ALA A 383 7.62 -28.62 -8.40
C ALA A 383 6.32 -29.32 -8.80
N PRO A 384 6.14 -30.61 -8.48
CA PRO A 384 4.96 -31.36 -8.90
C PRO A 384 3.71 -30.77 -8.23
N ARG A 385 2.94 -29.99 -8.99
CA ARG A 385 1.66 -29.42 -8.54
C ARG A 385 0.57 -30.49 -8.63
N ASN A 386 -0.29 -30.54 -7.62
CA ASN A 386 -1.46 -31.41 -7.64
C ASN A 386 -2.68 -30.65 -8.19
N PHE A 387 -2.87 -30.69 -9.51
CA PHE A 387 -4.01 -30.04 -10.16
C PHE A 387 -5.37 -30.69 -9.87
N ASN A 388 -5.41 -31.83 -9.18
CA ASN A 388 -6.66 -32.37 -8.62
C ASN A 388 -7.05 -31.68 -7.30
N HIS A 389 -6.13 -30.90 -6.74
CA HIS A 389 -6.35 -30.01 -5.59
C HIS A 389 -6.23 -28.55 -6.05
N TYR A 390 -6.51 -27.63 -5.14
CA TYR A 390 -6.40 -26.20 -5.42
C TYR A 390 -4.96 -25.79 -5.71
N VAL A 391 -4.75 -25.16 -6.87
CA VAL A 391 -3.49 -24.51 -7.26
C VAL A 391 -3.81 -23.06 -7.59
N ARG A 392 -3.09 -22.12 -6.98
CA ARG A 392 -3.33 -20.69 -7.18
C ARG A 392 -2.98 -20.25 -8.59
N ASN A 393 -3.71 -19.25 -9.07
CA ASN A 393 -3.36 -18.43 -10.24
C ASN A 393 -3.16 -19.20 -11.57
N THR A 394 -3.80 -20.36 -11.76
CA THR A 394 -3.67 -21.16 -13.00
C THR A 394 -4.06 -20.41 -14.27
N GLU A 395 -5.03 -19.48 -14.16
CA GLU A 395 -5.50 -18.65 -15.28
C GLU A 395 -4.49 -17.58 -15.72
N TRP A 396 -3.45 -17.33 -14.93
CA TRP A 396 -2.50 -16.23 -15.12
C TRP A 396 -1.13 -16.68 -15.63
N ASN A 397 -1.06 -17.81 -16.34
CA ASN A 397 0.21 -18.38 -16.86
C ASN A 397 1.08 -17.39 -17.69
N HIS A 398 0.47 -16.38 -18.31
CA HIS A 398 1.16 -15.35 -19.09
C HIS A 398 1.89 -14.29 -18.22
N MET A 399 1.55 -14.20 -16.94
CA MET A 399 1.95 -13.11 -16.08
C MET A 399 3.42 -13.20 -15.67
N HIS A 400 4.10 -12.07 -15.79
CA HIS A 400 5.53 -11.95 -15.50
C HIS A 400 5.86 -10.62 -14.84
N ASN A 401 5.82 -10.59 -13.52
CA ASN A 401 6.30 -9.44 -12.76
C ASN A 401 7.82 -9.51 -12.63
N LYS A 402 8.53 -8.40 -12.87
CA LYS A 402 9.96 -8.25 -12.57
C LYS A 402 10.35 -6.77 -12.55
N ASP A 403 9.74 -6.01 -11.65
CA ASP A 403 9.84 -4.56 -11.64
C ASP A 403 9.94 -4.05 -10.18
N ILE A 404 10.33 -2.79 -10.02
CA ILE A 404 10.18 -2.08 -8.75
C ILE A 404 8.75 -1.57 -8.66
N ILE A 405 8.03 -2.02 -7.64
CA ILE A 405 6.60 -1.71 -7.43
C ILE A 405 6.42 -1.11 -6.03
N SER A 406 5.52 -0.13 -5.90
CA SER A 406 5.12 0.37 -4.58
C SER A 406 4.21 -0.64 -3.88
N MET A 407 4.60 -1.10 -2.70
CA MET A 407 3.76 -1.99 -1.88
C MET A 407 2.85 -1.17 -0.94
N PRO A 408 1.72 -1.73 -0.46
CA PRO A 408 0.97 -1.14 0.65
C PRO A 408 1.85 -1.02 1.91
N ASP A 409 2.58 -2.10 2.20
CA ASP A 409 3.60 -2.26 3.24
C ASP A 409 4.61 -3.34 2.78
N LYS A 410 5.85 -3.38 3.29
CA LYS A 410 6.85 -4.40 2.88
C LYS A 410 6.93 -5.63 3.77
N TRP A 411 6.14 -5.73 4.85
CA TRP A 411 6.17 -6.86 5.77
C TRP A 411 4.89 -7.68 5.76
N GLU A 412 3.71 -7.11 6.00
CA GLU A 412 2.40 -7.78 5.94
C GLU A 412 1.96 -8.02 4.50
N TYR A 413 2.09 -6.98 3.67
CA TYR A 413 1.71 -6.96 2.27
C TYR A 413 2.92 -6.82 1.32
N PRO A 414 3.94 -7.71 1.37
CA PRO A 414 5.14 -7.65 0.51
C PRO A 414 4.82 -8.08 -0.93
N TRP A 415 3.66 -7.69 -1.42
CA TRP A 415 3.01 -7.92 -2.69
C TRP A 415 2.07 -6.75 -2.97
N TYR A 416 1.86 -6.42 -4.24
CA TYR A 416 1.00 -5.29 -4.59
C TYR A 416 -0.47 -5.70 -4.66
N ALA A 417 -1.35 -4.75 -4.35
CA ALA A 417 -2.74 -4.76 -4.77
C ALA A 417 -2.99 -3.61 -5.76
N THR A 418 -3.72 -3.90 -6.84
CA THR A 418 -3.90 -2.92 -7.93
C THR A 418 -4.64 -1.67 -7.51
N TRP A 419 -5.67 -1.81 -6.67
CA TRP A 419 -6.44 -0.65 -6.22
C TRP A 419 -5.68 0.19 -5.19
N ASP A 420 -4.95 -0.42 -4.26
CA ASP A 420 -4.00 0.27 -3.37
C ASP A 420 -3.01 1.12 -4.16
N LEU A 421 -2.38 0.53 -5.19
CA LEU A 421 -1.39 1.21 -6.03
C LEU A 421 -1.94 2.49 -6.66
N ALA A 422 -3.22 2.50 -7.04
CA ALA A 422 -3.88 3.70 -7.55
C ALA A 422 -3.92 4.83 -6.51
N PHE A 423 -4.14 4.53 -5.23
CA PHE A 423 -4.07 5.52 -4.15
C PHE A 423 -2.64 5.95 -3.84
N HIS A 424 -1.64 5.05 -3.94
CA HIS A 424 -0.23 5.40 -3.72
C HIS A 424 0.25 6.45 -4.73
N CYS A 425 -0.21 6.33 -5.98
CA CYS A 425 0.24 7.16 -7.09
C CYS A 425 -0.14 8.65 -6.93
N VAL A 426 -1.21 8.98 -6.21
CA VAL A 426 -1.66 10.36 -5.99
C VAL A 426 -0.66 11.18 -5.16
N PRO A 427 -0.24 10.75 -3.94
CA PRO A 427 0.83 11.40 -3.20
C PRO A 427 2.19 11.26 -3.90
N PHE A 428 2.50 10.14 -4.57
CA PHE A 428 3.74 10.05 -5.37
C PHE A 428 3.81 11.14 -6.43
N ALA A 429 2.69 11.48 -7.09
CA ALA A 429 2.70 12.53 -8.10
C ALA A 429 3.11 13.91 -7.57
N ILE A 430 3.12 14.13 -6.26
CA ILE A 430 3.61 15.36 -5.64
C ILE A 430 5.15 15.43 -5.69
N ILE A 431 5.83 14.28 -5.56
CA ILE A 431 7.29 14.19 -5.40
C ILE A 431 8.02 13.51 -6.58
N ASP A 432 7.32 12.67 -7.35
CA ASP A 432 7.85 11.85 -8.47
C ASP A 432 6.70 11.39 -9.40
N ALA A 433 6.15 12.32 -10.18
CA ALA A 433 5.06 12.04 -11.11
C ALA A 433 5.41 11.03 -12.21
N GLU A 434 6.69 10.96 -12.62
CA GLU A 434 7.14 9.97 -13.60
C GLU A 434 7.02 8.54 -13.04
N PHE A 435 7.45 8.31 -11.79
CA PHE A 435 7.26 7.02 -11.14
C PHE A 435 5.78 6.66 -11.01
N ALA A 436 4.93 7.59 -10.54
CA ALA A 436 3.48 7.38 -10.43
C ALA A 436 2.84 6.95 -11.76
N LYS A 437 3.13 7.68 -12.85
CA LYS A 437 2.67 7.34 -14.21
C LYS A 437 3.18 5.97 -14.65
N GLY A 438 4.44 5.66 -14.36
CA GLY A 438 5.06 4.36 -14.65
C GLY A 438 4.36 3.19 -13.94
N GLN A 439 4.01 3.35 -12.66
CA GLN A 439 3.28 2.33 -11.88
C GLN A 439 1.87 2.09 -12.44
N LEU A 440 1.14 3.15 -12.78
CA LEU A 440 -0.20 3.02 -13.36
C LEU A 440 -0.19 2.33 -14.73
N LEU A 441 0.80 2.64 -15.58
CA LEU A 441 1.01 1.96 -16.86
C LEU A 441 1.46 0.52 -16.68
N LEU A 442 2.26 0.21 -15.65
CA LEU A 442 2.86 -1.11 -15.43
C LEU A 442 1.81 -2.22 -15.42
N LEU A 443 0.74 -2.03 -14.64
CA LEU A 443 -0.33 -3.02 -14.49
C LEU A 443 -1.18 -3.21 -15.76
N THR A 444 -1.01 -2.34 -16.75
CA THR A 444 -1.71 -2.40 -18.04
C THR A 444 -0.90 -3.03 -19.17
N LYS A 445 0.35 -3.41 -18.90
CA LYS A 445 1.22 -4.07 -19.89
C LYS A 445 0.72 -5.48 -20.21
N GLU A 446 1.06 -5.98 -21.39
CA GLU A 446 0.59 -7.26 -21.95
C GLU A 446 0.99 -8.48 -21.12
N TRP A 447 2.04 -8.36 -20.30
CA TRP A 447 2.52 -9.42 -19.41
C TRP A 447 2.10 -9.21 -17.94
N TYR A 448 1.25 -8.20 -17.67
CA TYR A 448 0.61 -7.95 -16.38
C TYR A 448 -0.91 -8.09 -16.48
N MET A 449 -1.53 -7.40 -17.44
CA MET A 449 -2.96 -7.46 -17.70
C MET A 449 -3.32 -8.80 -18.35
N HIS A 450 -4.39 -9.42 -17.88
CA HIS A 450 -4.92 -10.63 -18.52
C HIS A 450 -5.32 -10.33 -19.97
N PRO A 451 -5.10 -11.25 -20.93
CA PRO A 451 -5.51 -11.08 -22.33
C PRO A 451 -7.01 -10.78 -22.56
N ASN A 452 -7.85 -10.89 -21.53
CA ASN A 452 -9.28 -10.58 -21.59
C ASN A 452 -9.61 -9.15 -21.14
N GLY A 453 -8.59 -8.36 -20.73
CA GLY A 453 -8.73 -6.99 -20.21
C GLY A 453 -8.69 -6.88 -18.67
N GLN A 454 -8.69 -7.98 -17.91
CA GLN A 454 -8.66 -7.93 -16.45
C GLN A 454 -7.30 -7.41 -15.92
N LEU A 455 -7.34 -6.47 -14.98
CA LEU A 455 -6.16 -6.11 -14.19
C LEU A 455 -5.96 -7.13 -13.06
N PRO A 456 -4.72 -7.55 -12.76
CA PRO A 456 -4.45 -8.52 -11.69
C PRO A 456 -4.82 -7.93 -10.34
N ALA A 457 -5.53 -8.65 -9.47
CA ALA A 457 -5.92 -8.09 -8.17
C ALA A 457 -4.72 -8.00 -7.20
N TYR A 458 -4.26 -9.15 -6.71
CA TYR A 458 -3.14 -9.30 -5.77
C TYR A 458 -2.60 -10.74 -5.79
N GLU A 459 -1.42 -11.02 -5.21
CA GLU A 459 -0.71 -12.30 -5.46
C GLU A 459 -1.47 -13.55 -4.98
N TRP A 460 -2.27 -13.43 -3.92
CA TRP A 460 -3.05 -14.55 -3.38
C TRP A 460 -4.19 -14.99 -4.30
N ASN A 461 -4.76 -14.07 -5.07
CA ASN A 461 -5.77 -14.37 -6.07
C ASN A 461 -5.80 -13.29 -7.15
N LEU A 462 -5.07 -13.52 -8.25
CA LEU A 462 -4.97 -12.55 -9.33
C LEU A 462 -6.31 -12.33 -10.06
N SER A 463 -7.22 -13.31 -9.99
CA SER A 463 -8.54 -13.27 -10.64
C SER A 463 -9.62 -12.54 -9.85
N ASP A 464 -9.32 -12.09 -8.63
CA ASP A 464 -10.27 -11.30 -7.84
C ASP A 464 -10.59 -9.95 -8.49
N VAL A 465 -11.60 -9.29 -7.95
CA VAL A 465 -12.09 -8.01 -8.44
C VAL A 465 -11.82 -6.95 -7.39
N ASN A 466 -11.07 -5.92 -7.77
CA ASN A 466 -10.91 -4.71 -6.96
C ASN A 466 -11.74 -3.55 -7.52
N PRO A 467 -11.99 -2.49 -6.73
CA PRO A 467 -12.59 -1.27 -7.25
C PRO A 467 -11.80 -0.71 -8.44
N PRO A 468 -12.46 -0.35 -9.57
CA PRO A 468 -11.82 0.17 -10.77
C PRO A 468 -11.42 1.66 -10.65
N VAL A 469 -10.70 2.02 -9.59
CA VAL A 469 -10.22 3.38 -9.31
C VAL A 469 -9.02 3.81 -10.17
N HIS A 470 -8.50 2.90 -11.01
CA HIS A 470 -7.31 3.14 -11.83
C HIS A 470 -7.44 4.35 -12.76
N ALA A 471 -8.61 4.53 -13.40
CA ALA A 471 -8.87 5.66 -14.29
C ALA A 471 -8.89 7.00 -13.56
N TRP A 472 -9.47 7.03 -12.35
CA TRP A 472 -9.44 8.21 -11.50
C TRP A 472 -8.02 8.59 -11.13
N SER A 473 -7.22 7.62 -10.67
CA SER A 473 -5.83 7.87 -10.29
C SER A 473 -5.01 8.37 -11.49
N CYS A 474 -5.17 7.75 -12.67
CA CYS A 474 -4.49 8.20 -13.90
C CYS A 474 -4.80 9.66 -14.22
N PHE A 475 -6.07 10.05 -14.20
CA PHE A 475 -6.45 11.42 -14.46
C PHE A 475 -5.95 12.37 -13.37
N ARG A 476 -6.00 11.96 -12.09
CA ARG A 476 -5.53 12.78 -10.97
C ARG A 476 -4.02 13.02 -11.03
N VAL A 477 -3.22 11.98 -11.28
CA VAL A 477 -1.77 12.05 -11.48
C VAL A 477 -1.44 12.95 -12.68
N PHE A 478 -2.14 12.79 -13.81
CA PHE A 478 -1.98 13.65 -14.98
C PHE A 478 -2.20 15.13 -14.66
N LYS A 479 -3.25 15.47 -13.92
CA LYS A 479 -3.53 16.88 -13.55
C LYS A 479 -2.55 17.43 -12.51
N ILE A 480 -2.05 16.60 -11.59
CA ILE A 480 -1.01 17.02 -10.64
C ILE A 480 0.28 17.32 -11.40
N ASP A 481 0.70 16.42 -12.29
CA ASP A 481 1.89 16.56 -13.14
C ASP A 481 1.80 17.79 -14.06
N GLU A 482 0.66 17.98 -14.73
CA GLU A 482 0.41 19.15 -15.58
C GLU A 482 0.55 20.46 -14.80
N LYS A 483 0.02 20.52 -13.58
CA LYS A 483 0.12 21.70 -12.74
C LYS A 483 1.56 21.98 -12.32
N GLN A 484 2.33 20.95 -11.98
CA GLN A 484 3.71 21.10 -11.52
C GLN A 484 4.67 21.44 -12.67
N ASN A 485 4.49 20.82 -13.84
CA ASN A 485 5.37 20.97 -14.99
C ASN A 485 4.88 22.01 -16.01
N GLY A 486 3.68 22.58 -15.81
CA GLY A 486 3.08 23.60 -16.66
C GLY A 486 2.64 23.11 -18.05
N LYS A 487 2.66 21.80 -18.30
CA LYS A 487 2.28 21.19 -19.58
C LYS A 487 1.64 19.81 -19.39
N PRO A 488 0.64 19.43 -20.22
CA PRO A 488 0.03 18.11 -20.16
C PRO A 488 0.93 17.02 -20.76
N ASP A 489 0.97 15.85 -20.14
CA ASP A 489 1.56 14.62 -20.71
C ASP A 489 0.50 13.80 -21.44
N LEU A 490 0.18 14.24 -22.67
CA LEU A 490 -0.84 13.60 -23.50
C LEU A 490 -0.48 12.15 -23.85
N LEU A 491 0.80 11.85 -24.06
CA LEU A 491 1.25 10.51 -24.43
C LEU A 491 0.96 9.49 -23.31
N PHE A 492 1.18 9.85 -22.05
CA PHE A 492 0.78 9.03 -20.91
C PHE A 492 -0.73 8.78 -20.93
N LEU A 493 -1.51 9.86 -21.08
CA LEU A 493 -2.96 9.81 -21.00
C LEU A 493 -3.56 8.96 -22.13
N GLU A 494 -3.07 9.09 -23.36
CA GLU A 494 -3.47 8.26 -24.51
C GLU A 494 -3.13 6.79 -24.30
N LYS A 495 -1.90 6.47 -23.86
CA LYS A 495 -1.46 5.09 -23.62
C LYS A 495 -2.38 4.40 -22.61
N VAL A 496 -2.64 5.04 -21.48
CA VAL A 496 -3.44 4.43 -20.43
C VAL A 496 -4.92 4.36 -20.81
N PHE A 497 -5.45 5.35 -21.53
CA PHE A 497 -6.83 5.34 -22.02
C PHE A 497 -7.15 4.12 -22.88
N GLN A 498 -6.28 3.78 -23.85
CA GLN A 498 -6.47 2.62 -24.71
C GLN A 498 -6.48 1.30 -23.92
N LYS A 499 -5.64 1.19 -22.89
CA LYS A 499 -5.59 0.01 -22.02
C LYS A 499 -6.79 -0.09 -21.09
N LEU A 500 -7.23 1.03 -20.54
CA LEU A 500 -8.42 1.09 -19.71
C LEU A 500 -9.69 0.83 -20.52
N LEU A 501 -9.71 1.06 -21.83
CA LEU A 501 -10.82 0.64 -22.68
C LEU A 501 -11.00 -0.90 -22.68
N LEU A 502 -9.90 -1.65 -22.69
CA LEU A 502 -9.93 -3.13 -22.59
C LEU A 502 -10.47 -3.56 -21.23
N ASN A 503 -10.00 -2.92 -20.15
CA ASN A 503 -10.48 -3.23 -18.81
C ASN A 503 -11.97 -2.86 -18.62
N PHE A 504 -12.40 -1.69 -19.09
CA PHE A 504 -13.80 -1.31 -19.08
C PHE A 504 -14.67 -2.32 -19.83
N THR A 505 -14.21 -2.78 -20.99
CA THR A 505 -14.92 -3.79 -21.79
C THR A 505 -14.98 -5.14 -21.08
N TRP A 506 -13.92 -5.54 -20.37
CA TRP A 506 -13.94 -6.71 -19.51
C TRP A 506 -15.01 -6.61 -18.42
N TRP A 507 -15.11 -5.46 -17.74
CA TRP A 507 -16.15 -5.21 -16.74
C TRP A 507 -17.56 -5.37 -17.32
N VAL A 508 -17.84 -4.72 -18.44
CA VAL A 508 -19.13 -4.83 -19.15
C VAL A 508 -19.45 -6.28 -19.52
N ASN A 509 -18.47 -7.06 -19.97
CA ASN A 509 -18.73 -8.42 -20.44
C ASN A 509 -18.72 -9.49 -19.35
N ARG A 510 -18.06 -9.25 -18.21
CA ARG A 510 -17.80 -10.29 -17.20
C ARG A 510 -18.42 -9.99 -15.84
N LYS A 511 -18.78 -8.74 -15.57
CA LYS A 511 -19.28 -8.28 -14.27
C LYS A 511 -20.68 -7.67 -14.34
N ASP A 512 -21.26 -7.56 -15.53
CA ASP A 512 -22.69 -7.36 -15.75
C ASP A 512 -23.33 -8.69 -16.18
N LYS A 513 -23.80 -9.48 -15.20
CA LYS A 513 -24.24 -10.87 -15.39
C LYS A 513 -25.38 -11.00 -16.41
N ASN A 514 -26.26 -10.02 -16.46
CA ASN A 514 -27.51 -10.06 -17.24
C ASN A 514 -27.51 -9.08 -18.42
N GLY A 515 -26.43 -8.32 -18.63
CA GLY A 515 -26.38 -7.26 -19.66
C GLY A 515 -27.32 -6.09 -19.35
N LYS A 516 -27.57 -5.82 -18.07
CA LYS A 516 -28.54 -4.81 -17.58
C LYS A 516 -27.86 -3.55 -17.03
N ASN A 517 -26.54 -3.44 -17.17
CA ASN A 517 -25.72 -2.38 -16.58
C ASN A 517 -25.76 -2.33 -15.04
N ILE A 518 -25.95 -3.49 -14.41
CA ILE A 518 -25.79 -3.68 -12.96
C ILE A 518 -24.58 -4.57 -12.74
N PHE A 519 -23.65 -4.07 -11.94
CA PHE A 519 -22.33 -4.66 -11.82
C PHE A 519 -22.12 -5.27 -10.46
N GLY A 520 -21.64 -6.51 -10.46
CA GLY A 520 -21.23 -7.25 -9.28
C GLY A 520 -19.84 -7.84 -9.46
N GLY A 521 -19.02 -7.75 -8.43
CA GLY A 521 -17.67 -8.32 -8.38
C GLY A 521 -17.44 -9.22 -7.16
N GLY A 522 -18.44 -9.37 -6.30
CA GLY A 522 -18.31 -10.07 -5.02
C GLY A 522 -17.46 -9.26 -4.04
N PHE A 523 -16.18 -9.62 -3.91
CA PHE A 523 -15.20 -9.05 -2.97
C PHE A 523 -15.04 -7.52 -3.04
N LEU A 524 -14.74 -6.96 -4.22
CA LEU A 524 -14.56 -5.50 -4.46
C LEU A 524 -13.67 -4.78 -3.42
N GLY A 525 -12.70 -5.46 -2.80
CA GLY A 525 -11.78 -4.88 -1.81
C GLY A 525 -12.43 -4.53 -0.46
N LEU A 526 -13.68 -4.96 -0.22
CA LEU A 526 -14.44 -4.68 1.00
C LEU A 526 -14.81 -5.99 1.70
N ASP A 527 -13.81 -6.62 2.32
CA ASP A 527 -13.81 -7.97 2.87
C ASP A 527 -15.10 -8.38 3.58
N ASN A 528 -15.34 -7.86 4.78
CA ASN A 528 -16.44 -8.28 5.65
C ASN A 528 -17.63 -7.31 5.66
N ILE A 529 -17.72 -6.37 4.70
CA ILE A 529 -18.73 -5.29 4.70
C ILE A 529 -20.18 -5.79 4.65
N GLY A 530 -20.39 -6.95 4.00
CA GLY A 530 -21.70 -7.55 3.81
C GLY A 530 -22.17 -8.36 5.02
N ALA A 531 -23.46 -8.70 5.03
CA ALA A 531 -24.03 -9.61 6.02
C ALA A 531 -23.53 -11.06 5.87
N PHE A 532 -23.12 -11.43 4.66
CA PHE A 532 -22.53 -12.72 4.31
C PHE A 532 -21.44 -12.51 3.24
N ASP A 533 -20.65 -13.55 2.97
CA ASP A 533 -19.64 -13.54 1.92
C ASP A 533 -20.30 -13.25 0.56
N ARG A 534 -19.95 -12.12 -0.05
CA ARG A 534 -20.50 -11.65 -1.32
C ARG A 534 -20.11 -12.52 -2.52
N ASN A 535 -19.12 -13.40 -2.38
CA ASN A 535 -18.76 -14.41 -3.37
C ASN A 535 -19.56 -15.72 -3.21
N MET A 536 -20.37 -15.85 -2.14
CA MET A 536 -21.15 -17.05 -1.89
C MET A 536 -22.17 -17.29 -3.01
N VAL A 537 -22.18 -18.51 -3.55
CA VAL A 537 -23.24 -18.96 -4.46
C VAL A 537 -24.51 -19.22 -3.67
N LEU A 538 -25.51 -18.36 -3.86
CA LEU A 538 -26.82 -18.51 -3.22
C LEU A 538 -27.66 -19.59 -3.92
N LYS A 539 -28.53 -20.28 -3.18
CA LYS A 539 -29.38 -21.35 -3.70
C LYS A 539 -30.52 -20.78 -4.54
N ASP A 540 -31.24 -21.66 -5.25
CA ASP A 540 -32.50 -21.34 -5.93
C ASP A 540 -32.43 -20.17 -6.94
N GLY A 541 -31.27 -19.98 -7.58
CA GLY A 541 -31.06 -18.93 -8.59
C GLY A 541 -30.92 -17.51 -8.03
N GLN A 542 -30.86 -17.36 -6.70
CA GLN A 542 -30.70 -16.08 -6.04
C GLN A 542 -29.34 -15.45 -6.37
N HIS A 543 -29.29 -14.12 -6.44
CA HIS A 543 -28.04 -13.39 -6.64
C HIS A 543 -28.09 -11.99 -6.04
N LEU A 544 -26.93 -11.47 -5.69
CA LEU A 544 -26.77 -10.14 -5.11
C LEU A 544 -26.49 -9.13 -6.22
N GLU A 545 -27.31 -8.10 -6.30
CA GLU A 545 -27.04 -6.88 -7.06
C GLU A 545 -26.35 -5.88 -6.13
N GLN A 546 -25.12 -5.50 -6.49
CA GLN A 546 -24.22 -4.74 -5.62
C GLN A 546 -24.28 -3.25 -5.95
N ALA A 547 -24.58 -2.42 -4.94
CA ALA A 547 -24.70 -0.98 -5.13
C ALA A 547 -23.34 -0.31 -5.36
N ASP A 548 -22.31 -0.79 -4.67
CA ASP A 548 -20.93 -0.31 -4.83
C ASP A 548 -20.36 -0.69 -6.20
N GLY A 549 -20.45 -1.95 -6.63
CA GLY A 549 -19.97 -2.41 -7.94
C GLY A 549 -20.53 -1.58 -9.10
N THR A 550 -21.83 -1.31 -9.07
CA THR A 550 -22.51 -0.48 -10.07
C THR A 550 -22.07 0.99 -10.00
N SER A 551 -21.92 1.53 -8.79
CA SER A 551 -21.46 2.91 -8.57
C SER A 551 -20.02 3.12 -9.02
N TRP A 552 -19.14 2.14 -8.78
CA TRP A 552 -17.77 2.17 -9.27
C TRP A 552 -17.70 2.19 -10.79
N MET A 553 -18.57 1.45 -11.48
CA MET A 553 -18.64 1.48 -12.93
C MET A 553 -19.20 2.80 -13.47
N ALA A 554 -20.14 3.44 -12.77
CA ALA A 554 -20.58 4.79 -13.11
C ALA A 554 -19.42 5.80 -12.97
N MET A 555 -18.66 5.73 -11.88
CA MET A 555 -17.46 6.54 -11.67
C MET A 555 -16.41 6.26 -12.76
N TYR A 556 -16.18 4.99 -13.11
CA TYR A 556 -15.23 4.61 -14.17
C TYR A 556 -15.68 5.17 -15.53
N ALA A 557 -16.97 5.09 -15.87
CA ALA A 557 -17.51 5.68 -17.09
C ALA A 557 -17.28 7.20 -17.13
N LEU A 558 -17.55 7.92 -16.03
CA LEU A 558 -17.31 9.37 -15.95
C LEU A 558 -15.82 9.72 -16.06
N ASN A 559 -14.94 8.96 -15.40
CA ASN A 559 -13.49 9.18 -15.51
C ASN A 559 -13.00 8.97 -16.94
N MET A 560 -13.45 7.91 -17.62
CA MET A 560 -13.10 7.66 -19.02
C MET A 560 -13.66 8.72 -19.97
N MET A 561 -14.89 9.19 -19.71
CA MET A 561 -15.46 10.34 -20.42
C MET A 561 -14.57 11.57 -20.23
N ARG A 562 -14.22 11.92 -19.00
CA ARG A 562 -13.39 13.09 -18.69
C ARG A 562 -12.00 13.01 -19.34
N ILE A 563 -11.37 11.84 -19.33
CA ILE A 563 -10.10 11.60 -20.03
C ILE A 563 -10.28 11.81 -21.55
N ALA A 564 -11.33 11.23 -22.15
CA ALA A 564 -11.61 11.40 -23.57
C ALA A 564 -11.87 12.87 -23.93
N MET A 565 -12.61 13.62 -23.10
CA MET A 565 -12.81 15.06 -23.30
C MET A 565 -11.51 15.85 -23.20
N GLU A 566 -10.63 15.49 -22.27
CA GLU A 566 -9.31 16.12 -22.14
C GLU A 566 -8.48 15.92 -23.41
N LEU A 567 -8.46 14.70 -23.94
CA LEU A 567 -7.78 14.35 -25.20
C LEU A 567 -8.45 14.96 -26.44
N ALA A 568 -9.77 15.12 -26.44
CA ALA A 568 -10.55 15.68 -27.54
C ALA A 568 -10.19 17.15 -27.84
N GLN A 569 -9.67 17.88 -26.85
CA GLN A 569 -9.14 19.23 -27.06
C GLN A 569 -7.94 19.27 -28.03
N TYR A 570 -7.28 18.13 -28.24
CA TYR A 570 -6.11 17.98 -29.11
C TYR A 570 -6.42 17.12 -30.34
N TYR A 571 -7.23 16.07 -30.18
CA TYR A 571 -7.58 15.14 -31.24
C TYR A 571 -9.08 14.83 -31.25
N GLN A 572 -9.78 15.34 -32.27
CA GLN A 572 -11.24 15.27 -32.39
C GLN A 572 -11.82 13.85 -32.29
N VAL A 573 -11.05 12.82 -32.67
CA VAL A 573 -11.48 11.40 -32.61
C VAL A 573 -11.93 10.97 -31.21
N TYR A 574 -11.42 11.60 -30.15
CA TYR A 574 -11.85 11.26 -28.78
C TYR A 574 -13.22 11.81 -28.41
N GLU A 575 -13.83 12.70 -29.21
CA GLU A 575 -15.24 13.10 -29.01
C GLU A 575 -16.18 11.88 -29.10
N ASP A 576 -15.94 10.97 -30.05
CA ASP A 576 -16.74 9.74 -30.21
C ASP A 576 -16.67 8.85 -28.97
N MET A 577 -15.49 8.78 -28.35
CA MET A 577 -15.31 8.05 -27.11
C MET A 577 -15.95 8.75 -25.92
N ALA A 578 -15.86 10.08 -25.83
CA ALA A 578 -16.55 10.85 -24.81
C ALA A 578 -18.07 10.63 -24.89
N ILE A 579 -18.64 10.64 -26.10
CA ILE A 579 -20.05 10.30 -26.37
C ILE A 579 -20.38 8.89 -25.85
N LYS A 580 -19.56 7.88 -26.20
CA LYS A 580 -19.77 6.49 -25.76
C LYS A 580 -19.83 6.39 -24.24
N PHE A 581 -18.90 7.04 -23.53
CA PHE A 581 -18.82 6.94 -22.07
C PHE A 581 -19.92 7.74 -21.39
N PHE A 582 -20.31 8.88 -21.96
CA PHE A 582 -21.47 9.64 -21.54
C PHE A 582 -22.76 8.80 -21.64
N GLU A 583 -23.04 8.20 -22.79
CA GLU A 583 -24.22 7.33 -22.95
C GLU A 583 -24.19 6.14 -21.99
N HIS A 584 -23.04 5.50 -21.85
CA HIS A 584 -22.90 4.35 -20.97
C HIS A 584 -23.13 4.72 -19.50
N TYR A 585 -22.64 5.89 -19.06
CA TYR A 585 -22.95 6.42 -17.74
C TYR A 585 -24.47 6.60 -17.53
N LEU A 586 -25.20 7.14 -18.52
CA LEU A 586 -26.64 7.29 -18.42
C LEU A 586 -27.38 5.95 -18.28
N TYR A 587 -26.95 4.93 -19.03
CA TYR A 587 -27.54 3.58 -18.90
C TYR A 587 -27.28 2.97 -17.53
N ILE A 588 -26.10 3.17 -16.94
CA ILE A 588 -25.81 2.74 -15.56
C ILE A 588 -26.71 3.49 -14.58
N ALA A 589 -26.79 4.82 -14.70
CA ALA A 589 -27.61 5.64 -13.81
C ALA A 589 -29.09 5.23 -13.87
N GLU A 590 -29.61 4.87 -15.05
CA GLU A 590 -30.98 4.38 -15.22
C GLU A 590 -31.18 3.04 -14.53
N ALA A 591 -30.24 2.11 -14.72
CA ALA A 591 -30.29 0.78 -14.10
C ALA A 591 -30.28 0.87 -12.56
N MET A 592 -29.53 1.81 -12.00
CA MET A 592 -29.51 2.06 -10.55
C MET A 592 -30.87 2.54 -10.01
N GLU A 593 -31.67 3.24 -10.82
CA GLU A 593 -33.03 3.66 -10.45
C GLU A 593 -34.07 2.55 -10.68
N ASN A 594 -33.88 1.71 -11.71
CA ASN A 594 -34.85 0.71 -12.12
C ASN A 594 -34.14 -0.56 -12.62
N LEU A 595 -34.33 -1.69 -11.93
CA LEU A 595 -33.73 -2.99 -12.29
C LEU A 595 -34.51 -3.73 -13.41
N GLY A 596 -35.55 -3.09 -13.97
CA GLY A 596 -36.46 -3.65 -14.98
C GLY A 596 -37.76 -4.21 -14.38
N GLU A 597 -38.77 -4.43 -15.23
CA GLU A 597 -40.06 -5.11 -14.92
C GLU A 597 -40.83 -4.61 -13.67
N GLY A 598 -40.66 -3.35 -13.27
CA GLY A 598 -41.34 -2.78 -12.09
C GLY A 598 -40.67 -3.09 -10.75
N THR A 599 -39.47 -3.69 -10.79
CA THR A 599 -38.63 -3.96 -9.62
C THR A 599 -37.89 -2.69 -9.18
N LYS A 600 -37.98 -2.35 -7.89
CA LYS A 600 -37.32 -1.15 -7.33
C LYS A 600 -35.80 -1.23 -7.49
N GLY A 601 -35.17 -0.11 -7.85
CA GLY A 601 -33.71 0.04 -7.98
C GLY A 601 -32.92 -0.12 -6.67
N LEU A 602 -31.64 0.24 -6.73
CA LEU A 602 -30.71 0.19 -5.59
C LEU A 602 -30.96 1.32 -4.57
N TRP A 603 -31.71 2.35 -4.96
CA TRP A 603 -32.13 3.45 -4.09
C TRP A 603 -33.40 3.10 -3.31
N ASN A 604 -33.34 3.18 -1.99
CA ASN A 604 -34.50 3.04 -1.13
C ASN A 604 -35.13 4.43 -0.86
N GLU A 605 -36.34 4.71 -1.34
CA GLU A 605 -36.97 6.03 -1.16
C GLU A 605 -37.41 6.33 0.29
N GLU A 606 -37.81 5.30 1.03
CA GLU A 606 -38.29 5.40 2.41
C GLU A 606 -37.15 5.81 3.34
N ASP A 607 -36.01 5.13 3.24
CA ASP A 607 -34.83 5.49 4.01
C ASP A 607 -34.15 6.70 3.34
N GLY A 608 -34.02 6.72 2.02
CA GLY A 608 -33.23 7.72 1.31
C GLY A 608 -31.74 7.39 1.34
N PHE A 609 -31.42 6.14 1.05
CA PHE A 609 -30.07 5.58 1.05
C PHE A 609 -29.96 4.46 0.02
N PHE A 610 -28.73 4.17 -0.42
CA PHE A 610 -28.45 3.07 -1.35
C PHE A 610 -28.11 1.78 -0.61
N TYR A 611 -28.58 0.65 -1.15
CA TYR A 611 -28.40 -0.68 -0.56
C TYR A 611 -28.16 -1.73 -1.63
N ASP A 612 -27.43 -2.79 -1.26
CA ASP A 612 -27.42 -4.01 -2.05
C ASP A 612 -28.82 -4.62 -2.10
N VAL A 613 -29.14 -5.29 -3.21
CA VAL A 613 -30.45 -5.91 -3.43
C VAL A 613 -30.25 -7.40 -3.69
N LEU A 614 -30.89 -8.24 -2.87
CA LEU A 614 -30.97 -9.67 -3.13
C LEU A 614 -32.11 -9.94 -4.10
N GLN A 615 -31.79 -10.44 -5.29
CA GLN A 615 -32.76 -10.93 -6.26
C GLN A 615 -33.12 -12.38 -5.94
N LEU A 616 -34.41 -12.65 -5.80
CA LEU A 616 -34.94 -13.96 -5.48
C LEU A 616 -35.31 -14.73 -6.76
N GLY A 617 -35.21 -16.05 -6.72
CA GLY A 617 -35.51 -16.91 -7.88
C GLY A 617 -36.97 -16.87 -8.36
N ASN A 618 -37.87 -16.33 -7.55
CA ASN A 618 -39.28 -16.11 -7.89
C ASN A 618 -39.54 -14.75 -8.56
N GLY A 619 -38.52 -13.92 -8.77
CA GLY A 619 -38.63 -12.58 -9.37
C GLY A 619 -38.83 -11.44 -8.37
N ASP A 620 -38.99 -11.73 -7.08
CA ASP A 620 -39.04 -10.71 -6.03
C ASP A 620 -37.64 -10.19 -5.70
N SER A 621 -37.56 -9.01 -5.09
CA SER A 621 -36.30 -8.44 -4.62
C SER A 621 -36.38 -7.95 -3.16
N VAL A 622 -35.26 -8.08 -2.45
CA VAL A 622 -35.14 -7.66 -1.05
C VAL A 622 -33.95 -6.72 -0.90
N SER A 623 -34.23 -5.48 -0.50
CA SER A 623 -33.19 -4.50 -0.17
C SER A 623 -32.55 -4.86 1.17
N LEU A 624 -31.23 -5.10 1.15
CA LEU A 624 -30.43 -5.34 2.35
C LEU A 624 -30.14 -3.98 3.00
N LYS A 625 -31.03 -3.53 3.89
CA LYS A 625 -30.98 -2.22 4.59
C LYS A 625 -29.82 -2.10 5.61
N LEU A 626 -28.61 -2.47 5.19
CA LEU A 626 -27.36 -2.37 5.93
C LEU A 626 -26.64 -1.07 5.53
N ARG A 627 -26.65 -0.09 6.44
CA ARG A 627 -26.07 1.24 6.27
C ARG A 627 -24.55 1.17 6.43
N SER A 628 -23.89 1.01 5.31
CA SER A 628 -22.43 1.01 5.21
C SER A 628 -21.95 2.01 4.16
N ILE A 629 -20.63 2.14 4.00
CA ILE A 629 -20.00 2.93 2.94
C ILE A 629 -20.47 2.53 1.54
N VAL A 630 -21.00 1.33 1.34
CA VAL A 630 -21.62 0.89 0.08
C VAL A 630 -22.69 1.89 -0.37
N GLY A 631 -23.47 2.43 0.56
CA GLY A 631 -24.49 3.43 0.25
C GLY A 631 -23.97 4.86 0.05
N LEU A 632 -22.68 5.10 0.35
CA LEU A 632 -21.99 6.37 0.15
C LEU A 632 -21.19 6.40 -1.16
N ILE A 633 -20.71 5.26 -1.66
CA ILE A 633 -19.93 5.13 -2.92
C ILE A 633 -20.62 5.77 -4.14
N PRO A 634 -21.96 5.74 -4.32
CA PRO A 634 -22.62 6.47 -5.41
C PRO A 634 -22.24 7.97 -5.52
N MET A 635 -21.80 8.59 -4.42
CA MET A 635 -21.32 9.97 -4.39
C MET A 635 -20.05 10.19 -5.22
N PHE A 636 -19.24 9.15 -5.44
CA PHE A 636 -17.97 9.24 -6.15
C PHE A 636 -18.14 9.39 -7.66
N ALA A 637 -19.30 8.97 -8.19
CA ALA A 637 -19.69 9.24 -9.57
C ALA A 637 -20.18 10.70 -9.69
N VAL A 638 -19.23 11.62 -9.75
CA VAL A 638 -19.48 13.06 -9.94
C VAL A 638 -18.44 13.66 -10.88
N GLU A 639 -18.88 14.30 -11.95
CA GLU A 639 -18.02 15.02 -12.90
C GLU A 639 -18.65 16.36 -13.26
N ILE A 640 -17.81 17.37 -13.46
CA ILE A 640 -18.25 18.73 -13.79
C ILE A 640 -17.65 19.15 -15.12
N ILE A 641 -18.55 19.53 -16.02
CA ILE A 641 -18.17 20.00 -17.34
C ILE A 641 -18.36 21.50 -17.40
N ASP A 642 -17.27 22.21 -17.69
CA ASP A 642 -17.30 23.63 -18.02
C ASP A 642 -17.89 23.81 -19.42
N HIS A 643 -18.80 24.77 -19.61
CA HIS A 643 -19.38 25.05 -20.91
C HIS A 643 -18.32 25.43 -21.97
N HIS A 644 -17.21 26.07 -21.58
CA HIS A 644 -16.11 26.36 -22.51
C HIS A 644 -15.44 25.09 -23.08
N LEU A 645 -15.52 23.97 -22.37
CA LEU A 645 -15.04 22.68 -22.91
C LEU A 645 -16.00 22.16 -23.99
N LEU A 646 -17.30 22.36 -23.81
CA LEU A 646 -18.33 21.95 -24.76
C LEU A 646 -18.30 22.77 -26.05
N ASP A 647 -18.00 24.07 -25.96
CA ASP A 647 -17.79 24.95 -27.12
C ASP A 647 -16.73 24.39 -28.09
N LYS A 648 -15.76 23.63 -27.56
CA LYS A 648 -14.68 22.98 -28.33
C LYS A 648 -15.01 21.56 -28.77
N MET A 649 -16.19 21.03 -28.42
CA MET A 649 -16.61 19.65 -28.67
C MET A 649 -18.01 19.61 -29.31
N PRO A 650 -18.13 20.05 -30.59
CA PRO A 650 -19.43 20.18 -31.24
C PRO A 650 -20.14 18.84 -31.50
N ASN A 651 -19.41 17.75 -31.73
CA ASN A 651 -20.02 16.44 -31.98
C ASN A 651 -20.60 15.89 -30.67
N PHE A 652 -19.85 16.00 -29.58
CA PHE A 652 -20.32 15.63 -28.25
C PHE A 652 -21.58 16.43 -27.88
N THR A 653 -21.53 17.75 -28.02
CA THR A 653 -22.64 18.65 -27.69
C THR A 653 -23.89 18.30 -28.51
N THR A 654 -23.74 18.11 -29.83
CA THR A 654 -24.86 17.73 -30.71
C THR A 654 -25.50 16.41 -30.28
N ARG A 655 -24.69 15.40 -29.94
CA ARG A 655 -25.21 14.08 -29.53
C ARG A 655 -25.87 14.13 -28.16
N MET A 656 -25.29 14.87 -27.23
CA MET A 656 -25.86 15.09 -25.91
C MET A 656 -27.21 15.80 -26.01
N ASP A 657 -27.33 16.87 -26.78
CA ASP A 657 -28.61 17.57 -27.02
C ASP A 657 -29.65 16.63 -27.64
N TRP A 658 -29.22 15.76 -28.57
CA TRP A 658 -30.09 14.74 -29.14
C TRP A 658 -30.60 13.77 -28.07
N ILE A 659 -29.77 13.33 -27.13
CA ILE A 659 -30.18 12.44 -26.03
C ILE A 659 -31.16 13.15 -25.10
N LEU A 660 -30.84 14.38 -24.68
CA LEU A 660 -31.71 15.18 -23.80
C LEU A 660 -33.10 15.40 -24.42
N LYS A 661 -33.17 15.53 -25.74
CA LYS A 661 -34.43 15.72 -26.48
C LYS A 661 -35.20 14.43 -26.75
N ASN A 662 -34.51 13.33 -27.06
CA ASN A 662 -35.14 12.11 -27.58
C ASN A 662 -35.22 10.96 -26.56
N LYS A 663 -34.51 11.05 -25.43
CA LYS A 663 -34.49 10.06 -24.35
C LYS A 663 -34.86 10.71 -22.99
N PRO A 664 -36.12 11.15 -22.81
CA PRO A 664 -36.55 11.87 -21.61
C PRO A 664 -36.39 11.06 -20.32
N GLU A 665 -36.44 9.73 -20.38
CA GLU A 665 -36.14 8.81 -19.29
C GLU A 665 -34.70 8.97 -18.77
N LEU A 666 -33.71 9.06 -19.66
CA LEU A 666 -32.32 9.33 -19.30
C LEU A 666 -32.08 10.79 -18.93
N THR A 667 -32.87 11.70 -19.48
CA THR A 667 -32.80 13.14 -19.19
C THR A 667 -33.14 13.44 -17.73
N LYS A 668 -34.03 12.63 -17.13
CA LYS A 668 -34.31 12.68 -15.69
C LYS A 668 -33.12 12.28 -14.81
N LEU A 669 -32.00 11.82 -15.38
CA LEU A 669 -30.78 11.43 -14.68
C LEU A 669 -29.67 12.49 -14.79
N VAL A 670 -29.68 13.34 -15.84
CA VAL A 670 -28.80 14.52 -15.97
C VAL A 670 -29.39 15.73 -15.25
N SER A 671 -28.68 16.34 -14.28
CA SER A 671 -29.16 17.56 -13.59
C SER A 671 -29.58 18.59 -14.62
N HIS A 672 -30.70 19.29 -14.42
CA HIS A 672 -31.33 20.21 -15.39
C HIS A 672 -30.26 20.93 -16.21
N TRP A 673 -29.98 20.42 -17.41
CA TRP A 673 -28.86 20.89 -18.22
C TRP A 673 -29.05 22.35 -18.66
N GLU A 674 -30.31 22.79 -18.68
CA GLU A 674 -30.74 24.16 -18.92
C GLU A 674 -30.57 25.08 -17.68
N GLU A 675 -30.42 24.51 -16.47
CA GLU A 675 -30.09 25.25 -15.25
C GLU A 675 -28.56 25.30 -15.07
N GLU A 676 -27.96 26.36 -15.61
CA GLU A 676 -26.54 26.64 -15.43
C GLU A 676 -26.19 26.75 -13.94
N GLY A 677 -25.21 25.97 -13.49
CA GLY A 677 -24.56 26.21 -12.20
C GLY A 677 -23.81 27.55 -12.19
N HIS A 678 -23.16 27.90 -11.08
CA HIS A 678 -22.32 29.10 -11.02
C HIS A 678 -21.24 29.06 -12.12
N GLY A 679 -21.35 29.98 -13.10
CA GLY A 679 -20.39 30.13 -14.18
C GLY A 679 -20.57 29.19 -15.37
N ARG A 680 -21.80 28.83 -15.76
CA ARG A 680 -22.10 27.92 -16.89
C ARG A 680 -21.45 26.54 -16.76
N LYS A 681 -21.65 25.90 -15.62
CA LYS A 681 -21.16 24.54 -15.38
C LYS A 681 -22.30 23.55 -15.46
N HIS A 682 -21.97 22.32 -15.84
CA HIS A 682 -22.91 21.21 -15.96
C HIS A 682 -22.49 20.06 -15.03
N LEU A 683 -23.46 19.48 -14.31
CA LEU A 683 -23.24 18.41 -13.33
C LEU A 683 -23.70 17.06 -13.85
N MET A 684 -22.77 16.11 -13.92
CA MET A 684 -23.07 14.69 -14.13
C MET A 684 -22.83 13.94 -12.81
N SER A 685 -23.90 13.49 -12.17
CA SER A 685 -23.80 12.66 -10.96
C SER A 685 -25.02 11.78 -10.73
N ILE A 686 -24.81 10.61 -10.11
CA ILE A 686 -25.89 9.75 -9.60
C ILE A 686 -26.68 10.49 -8.52
N LEU A 687 -25.98 11.26 -7.68
CA LEU A 687 -26.57 11.99 -6.56
C LEU A 687 -26.86 13.45 -6.94
N ARG A 688 -28.16 13.79 -7.00
CA ARG A 688 -28.64 15.17 -7.14
C ARG A 688 -28.89 15.81 -5.79
N LYS A 689 -29.05 17.14 -5.75
CA LYS A 689 -29.34 17.94 -4.54
C LYS A 689 -30.22 17.23 -3.51
N ASN A 690 -31.40 16.71 -3.89
CA ASN A 690 -32.32 16.04 -2.95
C ASN A 690 -31.74 14.72 -2.37
N ARG A 691 -31.25 13.81 -3.22
CA ARG A 691 -30.67 12.52 -2.76
C ARG A 691 -29.33 12.75 -2.04
N LEU A 692 -28.50 13.63 -2.56
CA LEU A 692 -27.24 14.05 -1.93
C LEU A 692 -27.51 14.59 -0.53
N THR A 693 -28.50 15.47 -0.35
CA THR A 693 -28.87 15.98 0.98
C THR A 693 -29.29 14.84 1.92
N LYS A 694 -30.10 13.87 1.46
CA LYS A 694 -30.49 12.69 2.26
C LYS A 694 -29.30 11.82 2.67
N VAL A 695 -28.37 11.59 1.75
CA VAL A 695 -27.14 10.82 2.02
C VAL A 695 -26.23 11.57 3.01
N LEU A 696 -25.99 12.86 2.78
CA LEU A 696 -25.17 13.70 3.66
C LEU A 696 -25.77 13.83 5.06
N THR A 697 -27.09 13.88 5.18
CA THR A 697 -27.77 13.90 6.49
C THR A 697 -27.36 12.69 7.34
N ARG A 698 -27.23 11.49 6.75
CA ARG A 698 -26.73 10.31 7.48
C ARG A 698 -25.22 10.32 7.65
N MET A 699 -24.49 10.65 6.58
CA MET A 699 -23.03 10.63 6.59
C MET A 699 -22.46 11.57 7.66
N LEU A 700 -23.11 12.72 7.89
CA LEU A 700 -22.69 13.76 8.83
C LEU A 700 -23.36 13.64 10.21
N ASP A 701 -24.09 12.54 10.48
CA ASP A 701 -24.65 12.26 11.81
C ASP A 701 -23.63 11.50 12.66
N GLU A 702 -23.32 12.03 13.85
CA GLU A 702 -22.37 11.45 14.80
C GLU A 702 -22.85 10.11 15.39
N LYS A 703 -24.17 9.88 15.39
CA LYS A 703 -24.79 8.61 15.80
C LYS A 703 -24.77 7.56 14.69
N GLU A 704 -24.38 7.95 13.48
CA GLU A 704 -24.24 7.06 12.33
C GLU A 704 -22.77 7.02 11.89
N PHE A 705 -22.40 7.82 10.89
CA PHE A 705 -21.12 7.69 10.20
C PHE A 705 -20.05 8.69 10.64
N LEU A 706 -20.43 9.87 11.14
CA LEU A 706 -19.47 10.94 11.44
C LEU A 706 -18.73 10.65 12.75
N SER A 707 -17.43 10.46 12.66
CA SER A 707 -16.52 10.32 13.79
C SER A 707 -15.74 11.61 14.01
N GLN A 708 -15.11 11.77 15.18
CA GLN A 708 -14.09 12.80 15.40
C GLN A 708 -12.90 12.66 14.45
N TYR A 709 -12.70 11.47 13.87
CA TYR A 709 -11.52 11.12 13.08
C TYR A 709 -11.81 10.88 11.59
N GLY A 710 -13.06 11.09 11.13
CA GLY A 710 -13.45 10.89 9.73
C GLY A 710 -14.82 10.22 9.58
N ILE A 711 -15.06 9.57 8.45
CA ILE A 711 -16.30 8.83 8.16
C ILE A 711 -16.06 7.33 8.41
N ARG A 712 -16.88 6.74 9.29
CA ARG A 712 -16.89 5.31 9.61
C ARG A 712 -17.30 4.47 8.41
N ALA A 713 -16.78 3.25 8.30
CA ALA A 713 -17.16 2.31 7.24
C ALA A 713 -18.61 1.79 7.38
N MET A 714 -19.16 1.81 8.60
CA MET A 714 -20.50 1.34 8.92
C MET A 714 -21.17 2.27 9.93
N SER A 715 -22.49 2.42 9.82
CA SER A 715 -23.28 3.24 10.74
C SER A 715 -23.20 2.69 12.16
N LYS A 716 -22.88 3.57 13.11
CA LYS A 716 -22.77 3.27 14.54
C LYS A 716 -24.10 2.80 15.17
N VAL A 717 -25.24 3.01 14.52
CA VAL A 717 -26.56 2.52 14.99
C VAL A 717 -26.59 1.00 15.20
N TYR A 718 -25.74 0.24 14.50
CA TYR A 718 -25.63 -1.22 14.64
C TYR A 718 -24.91 -1.68 15.90
N GLU A 719 -24.38 -0.75 16.70
CA GLU A 719 -23.89 -1.02 18.06
C GLU A 719 -25.05 -1.40 18.98
N GLU A 720 -26.12 -0.60 18.98
CA GLU A 720 -27.31 -0.85 19.81
C GLU A 720 -28.34 -1.75 19.11
N LYS A 721 -28.44 -1.67 17.78
CA LYS A 721 -29.47 -2.36 16.98
C LYS A 721 -28.82 -3.12 15.82
N PRO A 722 -28.20 -4.28 16.08
CA PRO A 722 -27.51 -5.06 15.07
C PRO A 722 -28.40 -5.36 13.87
N PHE A 723 -27.85 -5.31 12.67
CA PHE A 723 -28.59 -5.69 11.47
C PHE A 723 -28.77 -7.21 11.46
N LYS A 724 -30.00 -7.67 11.24
CA LYS A 724 -30.34 -9.10 11.19
C LYS A 724 -30.96 -9.44 9.86
N PHE A 725 -30.44 -10.47 9.20
CA PHE A 725 -30.96 -10.97 7.94
C PHE A 725 -30.97 -12.49 7.92
N SER A 726 -32.16 -13.08 7.78
CA SER A 726 -32.33 -14.53 7.72
C SER A 726 -32.47 -15.00 6.29
N VAL A 727 -31.61 -15.93 5.87
CA VAL A 727 -31.69 -16.59 4.56
C VAL A 727 -31.46 -18.10 4.74
N HIS A 728 -32.31 -18.92 4.13
CA HIS A 728 -32.25 -20.39 4.20
C HIS A 728 -32.16 -20.98 5.64
N GLY A 729 -32.78 -20.34 6.63
CA GLY A 729 -32.77 -20.80 8.02
C GLY A 729 -31.51 -20.43 8.81
N THR A 730 -30.56 -19.70 8.21
CA THR A 730 -29.40 -19.11 8.89
C THR A 730 -29.68 -17.64 9.18
N GLU A 731 -29.60 -17.23 10.44
CA GLU A 731 -29.62 -15.81 10.83
C GLU A 731 -28.21 -15.23 10.74
N ASN A 732 -28.03 -14.23 9.87
CA ASN A 732 -26.81 -13.45 9.78
C ASN A 732 -27.00 -12.17 10.60
N VAL A 733 -26.06 -11.89 11.51
CA VAL A 733 -26.08 -10.71 12.37
C VAL A 733 -24.83 -9.87 12.09
N VAL A 734 -25.02 -8.58 11.87
CA VAL A 734 -23.93 -7.62 11.65
C VAL A 734 -23.97 -6.58 12.77
N TYR A 735 -22.87 -6.50 13.50
CA TYR A 735 -22.62 -5.49 14.53
C TYR A 735 -21.76 -4.36 13.96
N TYR A 736 -21.88 -3.18 14.57
CA TYR A 736 -20.84 -2.17 14.46
C TYR A 736 -19.61 -2.64 15.25
N THR A 737 -18.47 -2.80 14.57
CA THR A 737 -17.18 -3.15 15.19
C THR A 737 -16.17 -2.05 14.85
N PRO A 738 -15.83 -1.17 15.81
CA PRO A 738 -15.10 0.04 15.48
C PRO A 738 -13.61 -0.17 15.15
N ALA A 739 -13.02 -1.32 15.51
CA ALA A 739 -11.62 -1.66 15.27
C ALA A 739 -11.47 -3.05 14.64
N GLU A 740 -11.02 -4.06 15.37
CA GLU A 740 -10.75 -5.38 14.81
C GLU A 740 -12.03 -6.13 14.42
N SER A 741 -11.91 -7.08 13.48
CA SER A 741 -13.03 -7.92 13.05
C SER A 741 -13.42 -8.92 14.14
N ASP A 742 -14.72 -9.09 14.36
CA ASP A 742 -15.28 -10.14 15.22
C ASP A 742 -15.37 -11.52 14.54
N SER A 743 -14.90 -11.63 13.29
CA SER A 743 -14.99 -12.83 12.46
C SER A 743 -13.72 -13.11 11.65
N ARG A 744 -13.56 -14.36 11.18
CA ARG A 744 -12.46 -14.80 10.28
C ARG A 744 -12.80 -14.67 8.78
N MET A 745 -13.87 -13.94 8.43
CA MET A 745 -14.21 -13.73 7.02
C MET A 745 -13.01 -13.05 6.32
N PHE A 746 -12.51 -13.63 5.23
CA PHE A 746 -11.32 -13.17 4.49
C PHE A 746 -10.04 -13.02 5.33
N GLY A 747 -9.70 -14.01 6.17
CA GLY A 747 -8.43 -14.03 6.92
C GLY A 747 -8.49 -13.31 8.27
N GLY A 748 -9.35 -12.29 8.39
CA GLY A 748 -9.73 -11.69 9.66
C GLY A 748 -8.87 -10.51 10.14
N ASN A 749 -7.94 -10.03 9.31
CA ASN A 749 -7.08 -8.87 9.60
C ASN A 749 -7.81 -7.55 9.35
N SER A 750 -8.54 -7.48 8.23
CA SER A 750 -9.22 -6.26 7.79
C SER A 750 -10.66 -6.22 8.29
N ASN A 751 -11.14 -5.02 8.64
CA ASN A 751 -12.52 -4.82 9.09
C ASN A 751 -13.17 -3.56 8.47
N TRP A 752 -14.27 -3.77 7.77
CA TRP A 752 -15.08 -2.71 7.15
C TRP A 752 -16.40 -2.43 7.91
N ARG A 753 -16.62 -3.04 9.08
CA ARG A 753 -17.87 -2.92 9.86
C ARG A 753 -17.84 -1.80 10.91
N GLY A 754 -17.01 -0.79 10.73
CA GLY A 754 -16.96 0.36 11.62
C GLY A 754 -15.72 1.26 11.55
N PRO A 755 -14.52 0.75 11.23
CA PRO A 755 -13.32 1.58 11.22
C PRO A 755 -13.33 2.66 10.14
N ILE A 756 -12.39 3.59 10.24
CA ILE A 756 -12.14 4.66 9.28
C ILE A 756 -11.03 4.23 8.33
N TRP A 757 -11.32 4.32 7.03
CA TRP A 757 -10.39 3.96 5.95
C TRP A 757 -10.08 5.18 5.10
N PHE A 758 -8.78 5.48 4.95
CA PHE A 758 -8.29 6.59 4.14
C PHE A 758 -8.76 6.59 2.68
N PRO A 759 -8.73 5.48 1.90
CA PRO A 759 -9.08 5.53 0.48
C PRO A 759 -10.52 6.02 0.24
N ILE A 760 -11.48 5.53 1.03
CA ILE A 760 -12.89 5.94 0.92
C ILE A 760 -13.09 7.37 1.40
N ASN A 761 -12.49 7.74 2.54
CA ASN A 761 -12.58 9.10 3.06
C ASN A 761 -11.94 10.14 2.12
N PHE A 762 -10.83 9.79 1.47
CA PHE A 762 -10.18 10.63 0.47
C PHE A 762 -11.11 10.90 -0.73
N LEU A 763 -11.77 9.86 -1.24
CA LEU A 763 -12.76 10.00 -2.32
C LEU A 763 -14.01 10.78 -1.88
N ILE A 764 -14.45 10.66 -0.63
CA ILE A 764 -15.53 11.50 -0.05
C ILE A 764 -15.12 12.97 -0.11
N VAL A 765 -13.93 13.31 0.38
CA VAL A 765 -13.39 14.67 0.37
C VAL A 765 -13.32 15.21 -1.06
N GLU A 766 -12.77 14.46 -2.02
CA GLU A 766 -12.70 14.90 -3.42
C GLU A 766 -14.09 15.07 -4.05
N SER A 767 -15.04 14.19 -3.73
CA SER A 767 -16.39 14.25 -4.28
C SER A 767 -17.15 15.46 -3.74
N LEU A 768 -17.04 15.77 -2.45
CA LEU A 768 -17.62 16.96 -1.84
C LEU A 768 -17.05 18.26 -2.45
N GLN A 769 -15.74 18.30 -2.70
CA GLN A 769 -15.10 19.41 -3.41
C GLN A 769 -15.66 19.57 -4.83
N ARG A 770 -15.87 18.46 -5.55
CA ARG A 770 -16.52 18.50 -6.86
C ARG A 770 -17.94 19.04 -6.72
N PHE A 771 -18.79 18.50 -5.85
CA PHE A 771 -20.15 19.05 -5.68
C PHE A 771 -20.15 20.54 -5.29
N HIS A 772 -19.20 20.99 -4.46
CA HIS A 772 -19.04 22.42 -4.18
C HIS A 772 -18.68 23.23 -5.43
N PHE A 773 -17.78 22.74 -6.29
CA PHE A 773 -17.41 23.44 -7.52
C PHE A 773 -18.60 23.72 -8.46
N TYR A 774 -19.67 22.91 -8.37
CA TYR A 774 -20.94 23.14 -9.08
C TYR A 774 -21.94 23.99 -8.28
N TYR A 775 -22.29 23.58 -7.06
CA TYR A 775 -23.33 24.25 -6.26
C TYR A 775 -22.87 25.54 -5.57
N GLY A 776 -21.56 25.75 -5.46
CA GLY A 776 -20.95 26.85 -4.71
C GLY A 776 -21.47 26.93 -3.28
N ASN A 777 -21.67 28.17 -2.80
CA ASN A 777 -22.17 28.45 -1.46
C ASN A 777 -23.69 28.26 -1.29
N SER A 778 -24.41 27.91 -2.37
CA SER A 778 -25.88 27.81 -2.38
C SER A 778 -26.40 26.53 -1.74
N MET A 779 -25.64 25.43 -1.83
CA MET A 779 -25.98 24.18 -1.17
C MET A 779 -25.31 24.14 0.20
N LYS A 780 -26.12 24.05 1.25
CA LYS A 780 -25.67 23.89 2.62
C LYS A 780 -26.36 22.70 3.28
N VAL A 781 -25.61 22.00 4.12
CA VAL A 781 -26.08 20.88 4.93
C VAL A 781 -25.68 21.12 6.39
N GLU A 782 -26.34 20.45 7.32
CA GLU A 782 -25.95 20.53 8.73
C GLU A 782 -24.67 19.73 8.99
N LEU A 783 -23.77 20.28 9.81
CA LEU A 783 -22.54 19.62 10.23
C LEU A 783 -22.24 19.97 11.70
N PRO A 784 -22.35 19.00 12.64
CA PRO A 784 -22.92 17.67 12.45
C PRO A 784 -24.44 17.74 12.19
N THR A 785 -25.02 16.69 11.63
CA THR A 785 -26.47 16.58 11.45
C THR A 785 -27.20 16.75 12.79
N GLY A 786 -28.23 17.61 12.83
CA GLY A 786 -28.99 17.90 14.04
C GLY A 786 -28.40 19.01 14.92
N SER A 787 -27.28 19.61 14.54
CA SER A 787 -26.68 20.76 15.24
C SER A 787 -27.39 22.09 14.95
N GLY A 788 -28.09 22.19 13.82
CA GLY A 788 -28.60 23.46 13.29
C GLY A 788 -27.52 24.34 12.62
N GLU A 789 -26.24 24.00 12.71
CA GLU A 789 -25.16 24.71 12.01
C GLU A 789 -25.06 24.26 10.56
N LYS A 790 -25.25 25.20 9.62
CA LYS A 790 -25.23 24.90 8.18
C LYS A 790 -23.91 25.31 7.54
N LYS A 791 -23.23 24.34 6.93
CA LYS A 791 -21.97 24.49 6.19
C LYS A 791 -22.17 24.21 4.71
N ASN A 792 -21.41 24.90 3.86
CA ASN A 792 -21.31 24.55 2.43
C ASN A 792 -20.46 23.28 2.25
N LEU A 793 -20.48 22.69 1.05
CA LEU A 793 -19.80 21.41 0.83
C LEU A 793 -18.26 21.48 0.85
N ASP A 794 -17.65 22.64 0.62
CA ASP A 794 -16.20 22.84 0.75
C ASP A 794 -15.77 22.87 2.22
N GLU A 795 -16.54 23.56 3.06
CA GLU A 795 -16.40 23.57 4.52
C GLU A 795 -16.56 22.16 5.10
N VAL A 796 -17.55 21.39 4.62
CA VAL A 796 -17.72 19.98 5.02
C VAL A 796 -16.53 19.13 4.59
N ALA A 797 -16.05 19.29 3.35
CA ALA A 797 -14.86 18.57 2.88
C ALA A 797 -13.61 18.94 3.70
N HIS A 798 -13.47 20.20 4.10
CA HIS A 798 -12.35 20.68 4.91
C HIS A 798 -12.43 20.13 6.35
N ASP A 799 -13.60 20.14 6.98
CA ASP A 799 -13.83 19.53 8.29
C ASP A 799 -13.46 18.04 8.30
N ILE A 800 -13.94 17.26 7.33
CA ILE A 800 -13.56 15.85 7.19
C ILE A 800 -12.05 15.69 6.96
N SER A 801 -11.42 16.56 6.15
CA SER A 801 -9.95 16.52 5.96
C SER A 801 -9.21 16.75 7.28
N ASN A 802 -9.64 17.73 8.07
CA ASN A 802 -9.01 18.06 9.34
C ASN A 802 -9.18 16.92 10.35
N ARG A 803 -10.34 16.26 10.38
CA ARG A 803 -10.57 15.06 11.20
C ARG A 803 -9.60 13.93 10.85
N LEU A 804 -9.39 13.67 9.56
CA LEU A 804 -8.43 12.65 9.10
C LEU A 804 -6.98 13.03 9.47
N CYS A 805 -6.59 14.30 9.27
CA CYS A 805 -5.27 14.78 9.66
C CYS A 805 -5.05 14.70 11.18
N SER A 806 -6.08 15.00 11.98
CA SER A 806 -6.01 14.98 13.45
C SER A 806 -5.69 13.61 14.05
N ILE A 807 -5.85 12.53 13.28
CA ILE A 807 -5.41 11.19 13.69
C ILE A 807 -3.91 11.20 13.98
N PHE A 808 -3.14 11.92 13.15
CA PHE A 808 -1.69 11.97 13.19
C PHE A 808 -1.14 13.16 13.93
N LEU A 809 -1.83 14.30 13.94
CA LEU A 809 -1.34 15.52 14.58
C LEU A 809 -1.44 15.44 16.11
N LYS A 810 -0.56 16.18 16.78
CA LYS A 810 -0.64 16.36 18.23
C LYS A 810 -1.91 17.13 18.59
N ASP A 811 -2.64 16.65 19.58
CA ASP A 811 -3.74 17.37 20.20
C ASP A 811 -3.26 18.40 21.23
N GLU A 812 -4.18 19.02 21.96
CA GLU A 812 -3.87 20.00 23.01
C GLU A 812 -3.08 19.43 24.20
N ASN A 813 -3.09 18.11 24.39
CA ASN A 813 -2.32 17.39 25.40
C ASN A 813 -0.99 16.85 24.86
N GLY A 814 -0.72 17.04 23.56
CA GLY A 814 0.45 16.49 22.89
C GLY A 814 0.31 15.03 22.45
N GLU A 815 -0.90 14.47 22.51
CA GLU A 815 -1.19 13.08 22.14
C GLU A 815 -1.55 12.96 20.65
N ARG A 816 -1.25 11.81 20.06
CA ARG A 816 -1.69 11.45 18.70
C ARG A 816 -2.70 10.32 18.78
N ALA A 817 -3.84 10.45 18.10
CA ALA A 817 -4.91 9.46 18.20
C ALA A 817 -4.46 8.06 17.79
N PHE A 818 -3.63 7.94 16.73
CA PHE A 818 -3.15 6.63 16.27
C PHE A 818 -2.36 5.84 17.32
N ASN A 819 -1.75 6.51 18.31
CA ASN A 819 -1.01 5.87 19.40
C ASN A 819 -1.90 5.18 20.43
N GLY A 820 -3.23 5.35 20.36
CA GLY A 820 -4.19 4.66 21.23
C GLY A 820 -4.02 4.96 22.72
N GLY A 821 -3.48 6.13 23.07
CA GLY A 821 -3.22 6.53 24.46
C GLY A 821 -1.95 5.91 25.09
N ASN A 822 -1.08 5.28 24.30
CA ASN A 822 0.19 4.77 24.81
C ASN A 822 1.13 5.92 25.22
N ALA A 823 1.41 6.02 26.52
CA ALA A 823 2.23 7.09 27.08
C ALA A 823 3.66 7.11 26.53
N LYS A 824 4.25 5.94 26.23
CA LYS A 824 5.58 5.85 25.63
C LYS A 824 5.61 6.50 24.26
N PHE A 825 4.59 6.23 23.43
CA PHE A 825 4.52 6.81 22.09
C PHE A 825 4.13 8.28 22.07
N ASN A 826 3.32 8.76 23.02
CA ASN A 826 2.88 10.16 23.03
C ASN A 826 3.92 11.11 23.64
N TYR A 827 4.66 10.66 24.67
CA TYR A 827 5.42 11.58 25.52
C TYR A 827 6.93 11.35 25.50
N ASP A 828 7.40 10.15 25.17
CA ASP A 828 8.84 9.88 25.14
C ASP A 828 9.52 10.63 23.99
N GLU A 829 10.64 11.31 24.28
CA GLU A 829 11.37 12.11 23.30
C GLU A 829 11.91 11.28 22.13
N ASN A 830 12.10 9.97 22.32
CA ASN A 830 12.58 9.06 21.30
C ASN A 830 11.43 8.35 20.56
N PHE A 831 10.16 8.73 20.77
CA PHE A 831 9.02 8.13 20.07
C PHE A 831 7.99 9.16 19.58
N LYS A 832 7.73 10.24 20.33
CA LYS A 832 6.62 11.20 20.10
C LYS A 832 6.55 11.84 18.72
N ASP A 833 7.68 11.89 18.03
CA ASP A 833 7.80 12.52 16.70
C ASP A 833 7.87 11.49 15.56
N TYR A 834 7.79 10.19 15.85
CA TYR A 834 7.77 9.14 14.85
C TYR A 834 6.34 8.73 14.49
N ILE A 835 6.06 8.67 13.20
CA ILE A 835 4.71 8.47 12.68
C ILE A 835 4.58 7.06 12.09
N THR A 836 3.57 6.34 12.57
CA THR A 836 3.20 5.02 12.08
C THR A 836 1.91 5.14 11.28
N PHE A 837 1.91 4.61 10.06
CA PHE A 837 0.77 4.71 9.14
C PHE A 837 0.07 3.35 9.04
N PHE A 838 -1.07 3.25 9.72
CA PHE A 838 -1.83 2.01 9.82
C PHE A 838 -2.73 1.76 8.61
N GLU A 839 -3.18 0.51 8.47
CA GLU A 839 -4.14 0.06 7.45
C GLU A 839 -5.46 0.82 7.56
N TYR A 840 -6.00 0.89 8.78
CA TYR A 840 -7.23 1.58 9.12
C TYR A 840 -7.20 2.07 10.58
N PHE A 841 -8.22 2.83 10.97
CA PHE A 841 -8.26 3.50 12.26
C PHE A 841 -9.57 3.23 12.99
N HIS A 842 -9.50 3.08 14.31
CA HIS A 842 -10.66 2.81 15.13
C HIS A 842 -11.71 3.92 14.96
N GLY A 843 -12.94 3.54 14.61
CA GLY A 843 -14.00 4.47 14.21
C GLY A 843 -14.50 5.45 15.28
N ASP A 844 -13.98 5.38 16.51
CA ASP A 844 -14.46 6.17 17.65
C ASP A 844 -13.34 6.91 18.39
N ASN A 845 -12.12 6.37 18.43
CA ASN A 845 -10.99 6.99 19.14
C ASN A 845 -9.76 7.21 18.24
N GLY A 846 -9.80 6.81 16.96
CA GLY A 846 -8.74 7.08 16.00
C GLY A 846 -7.46 6.27 16.18
N ARG A 847 -7.39 5.28 17.10
CA ARG A 847 -6.19 4.44 17.24
C ARG A 847 -5.88 3.68 15.95
N GLY A 848 -4.60 3.42 15.69
CA GLY A 848 -4.17 2.56 14.58
C GLY A 848 -4.60 1.11 14.77
N VAL A 849 -4.96 0.45 13.66
CA VAL A 849 -5.40 -0.96 13.62
C VAL A 849 -4.98 -1.60 12.28
N GLY A 850 -4.76 -2.92 12.30
CA GLY A 850 -4.26 -3.66 11.14
C GLY A 850 -2.79 -3.34 10.86
N ALA A 851 -2.36 -3.52 9.62
CA ALA A 851 -0.96 -3.36 9.24
C ALA A 851 -0.34 -2.04 9.70
N SER A 852 0.68 -2.08 10.56
CA SER A 852 1.26 -0.87 11.17
C SER A 852 2.11 -0.03 10.22
N HIS A 853 2.59 -0.60 9.13
CA HIS A 853 3.48 0.10 8.18
C HIS A 853 2.84 0.32 6.82
N GLN A 854 1.51 0.33 6.78
CA GLN A 854 0.69 0.56 5.59
C GLN A 854 0.72 2.02 5.12
N THR A 855 1.93 2.50 4.84
CA THR A 855 2.18 3.83 4.25
C THR A 855 1.93 3.81 2.73
N GLY A 856 0.94 3.03 2.31
CA GLY A 856 0.41 2.92 0.96
C GLY A 856 -0.69 3.93 0.74
N TRP A 857 -1.97 3.52 0.88
CA TRP A 857 -3.09 4.44 0.71
C TRP A 857 -3.16 5.48 1.83
N THR A 858 -2.64 5.19 3.03
CA THR A 858 -2.71 6.11 4.18
C THR A 858 -1.83 7.34 3.94
N ALA A 859 -0.83 7.21 3.05
CA ALA A 859 -0.02 8.33 2.58
C ALA A 859 -0.81 9.41 1.82
N THR A 860 -2.08 9.17 1.47
CA THR A 860 -2.98 10.23 0.98
C THR A 860 -3.16 11.37 1.98
N VAL A 861 -2.88 11.16 3.28
CA VAL A 861 -2.78 12.24 4.27
C VAL A 861 -1.78 13.33 3.86
N ALA A 862 -0.68 12.97 3.20
CA ALA A 862 0.31 13.93 2.70
C ALA A 862 -0.32 14.93 1.72
N LYS A 863 -1.31 14.47 0.94
CA LYS A 863 -2.07 15.33 0.02
C LYS A 863 -3.13 16.15 0.74
N LEU A 864 -3.77 15.62 1.79
CA LEU A 864 -4.77 16.33 2.61
C LEU A 864 -4.15 17.48 3.42
N LEU A 865 -2.90 17.34 3.87
CA LEU A 865 -2.14 18.37 4.59
C LEU A 865 -1.69 19.55 3.72
N LYS A 866 -1.79 19.46 2.39
CA LYS A 866 -1.47 20.61 1.53
C LYS A 866 -2.64 21.60 1.51
N PRO A 867 -2.39 22.92 1.70
CA PRO A 867 -3.43 23.92 1.54
C PRO A 867 -4.08 23.81 0.16
N ARG A 868 -5.39 24.04 0.13
CA ARG A 868 -6.10 24.17 -1.14
C ARG A 868 -5.64 25.46 -1.81
N LEU A 869 -5.01 25.32 -2.97
CA LEU A 869 -4.91 26.43 -3.90
C LEU A 869 -6.32 26.63 -4.48
N LEU A 870 -7.03 27.66 -3.99
CA LEU A 870 -8.25 28.17 -4.59
C LEU A 870 -7.90 28.53 -6.04
N MET A 871 -8.38 27.75 -7.01
CA MET A 871 -8.37 28.12 -8.42
C MET A 871 -9.75 28.59 -8.82
#